data_AF-A0A4R2FB89-F1
#
_entry.id   AF-A0A4R2FB89-F1
#
_cell.length_a   1.000
_cell.length_b   1.000
_cell.length_c   1.000
_cell.angle_alpha   90.00
_cell.angle_beta   90.00
_cell.angle_gamma   90.00
#
_symmetry.space_group_name_H-M   'P 1'
#
loop_
_entity.id
_entity.type
_entity.pdbx_description
1 polymer ?
#
loop_
_entity_poly.entity_id
_entity_poly.type
_entity_poly.pdbx_seq_one_letter_code
_entity_poly.pdbx_strand_id
1 'polypeptide(L)'
;MNNKKIILTNKNSLVINKNEIIEDVSDVEKFNNKIYYLKKNTLYNLTNNDEKITSIKPLKIFSDDLNLYLFDGKTFFEINQKNQIYNLGCISNVTPSNLIYYKKIKNGIVISNVSNGIIYIRNSKNLIQNVKNIKNQVWSIKSSDEKIVITDNSININIYSDNFNLIATYKADDIGAKTAIIDNNLLYIGEKSGLTIVDMSSGVRHKVVNEPISAIKRSENYIYVGTANGFLYKINRQDSMIIGKNEIYPLNPIFDILESNKVVYIASQAGLFRLKNGEVSNIYDKDIVFCTTETNEGIYFGTRSGIFRTSENNNKIEKIFEQNKKPIFSISNFNNSVIASSIKEIVILNIKNNEKLLLDTHYGSQVEYNTQGIIAYADGFLLGGNEGVSYIDTSKVANYFHKQKNIKLKTIIDNLLVFNIPEKIGGDILKRTISETKKIKLKYTDYPFSLTFSSPDIDISKKDIEYNYKLTGLSDTWISSKGINSATYTNLSPGNYTFNIFAINPLTGIEGKVTSLGIEITPPWWLSGYAKISYIVTFLIIVFVLLKAFLKRREIQHQIALSEERLKLSLWGSGDEMWDWDIESGKIYRSNIWGSLEFPRDGQRSGKEGEESNIHPQDQERVREALNRHFYGETDHFEATYRVRSKTGEWLWILDRAKIVERDDKDHALRMTGTIKNISSFKTAEEQLRLFERAIENISEGVFILDTGFNFVELNEAACNITRYTKELTIGKPMVFEKYSVDYNKQIKQLLMQQGQWNTEIESIRGDGSIFLMELTIDAIYDEQGLLTHYVGVFSDISHRKQQEEELRRLTNNDLLTGLPNRSNLQVTLENLVKKDHHHTLMILDLDNFKKINDSLGHQVGDDLLCQVSTRIAGIIPKHTSLYRLGGDEFAILVDKNPDIGSSALIANDIIEAFNEPFTLSGESLVVGVSIGIVLYPEDEQNEQALLRKADIAMYHAKSAGGNRYQFYSEALNRNALRQLEVESLIREGLKDDLFEVYFQPKVNLRTGKLAGMEALVRLNHPQHGLIPPAEFIPLAEETGLIVEVGDVVLKKACFAAQKWREDGLFTGRVAVNLSSRQFALPDLQTRIESILRLTRLPANNLELEITEGTVIKQPEKAIKVMQQLTRLGISLALDDFGTGYSSLSYLKRFPIHTLKIDKAFVDDIDKSDRDLKMVDSIITIAHNMGLSVVGEGVEQAAQLNILKALNCEEIQGFIYSKAIPEHEFTEYLKLDKTTSDNQLNGTN
;
A
#
# COMPACT_ATOMS: atom_id res chain seq x y z
N MET A 1 50.77 -1.90 -49.39
CA MET A 1 51.99 -2.23 -48.60
C MET A 1 52.41 -0.95 -47.92
N ASN A 2 52.43 -0.76 -46.60
CA ASN A 2 52.86 -1.63 -45.51
C ASN A 2 51.75 -1.89 -44.48
N ASN A 3 51.62 -3.15 -44.04
CA ASN A 3 50.91 -3.51 -42.83
C ASN A 3 51.67 -2.93 -41.63
N LYS A 4 51.43 -1.66 -41.29
CA LYS A 4 51.96 -1.09 -40.05
C LYS A 4 51.25 -1.79 -38.88
N LYS A 5 51.99 -2.52 -38.04
CA LYS A 5 51.45 -3.10 -36.81
C LYS A 5 51.39 -1.98 -35.78
N ILE A 6 50.20 -1.74 -35.25
CA ILE A 6 49.93 -0.67 -34.30
C ILE A 6 49.28 -1.29 -33.08
N ILE A 7 49.84 -1.01 -31.91
CA ILE A 7 49.43 -1.59 -30.63
C ILE A 7 49.29 -0.46 -29.63
N LEU A 8 48.12 -0.36 -29.00
CA LEU A 8 47.89 0.50 -27.84
C LEU A 8 48.33 -0.29 -26.59
N THR A 9 49.17 0.31 -25.76
CA THR A 9 49.71 -0.37 -24.56
C THR A 9 49.03 0.13 -23.27
N ASN A 10 49.13 -0.65 -22.19
CA ASN A 10 48.58 -0.32 -20.86
C ASN A 10 49.09 1.00 -20.25
N LYS A 11 50.05 1.69 -20.88
CA LYS A 11 50.55 3.01 -20.45
C LYS A 11 49.97 4.20 -21.24
N ASN A 12 48.82 4.04 -21.90
CA ASN A 12 48.25 5.07 -22.79
C ASN A 12 49.23 5.55 -23.88
N SER A 13 49.99 4.61 -24.46
CA SER A 13 50.92 4.90 -25.54
C SER A 13 50.64 4.06 -26.78
N LEU A 14 50.68 4.71 -27.95
CA LEU A 14 50.48 4.09 -29.25
C LEU A 14 51.84 3.76 -29.86
N VAL A 15 52.09 2.47 -30.13
CA VAL A 15 53.34 2.00 -30.76
C VAL A 15 53.10 1.78 -32.24
N ILE A 16 53.84 2.48 -33.09
CA ILE A 16 53.80 2.33 -34.55
C ILE A 16 55.12 1.70 -35.00
N ASN A 17 55.05 0.50 -35.61
CA ASN A 17 56.20 -0.16 -36.25
C ASN A 17 57.48 -0.22 -35.38
N LYS A 18 57.35 -0.65 -34.11
CA LYS A 18 58.45 -0.85 -33.14
C LYS A 18 59.33 0.38 -32.81
N ASN A 19 59.18 1.53 -33.47
CA ASN A 19 60.13 2.64 -33.34
C ASN A 19 59.51 4.01 -32.98
N GLU A 20 58.20 4.23 -33.16
CA GLU A 20 57.53 5.48 -32.75
C GLU A 20 56.54 5.20 -31.62
N ILE A 21 56.72 5.89 -30.49
CA ILE A 21 55.83 5.86 -29.33
C ILE A 21 55.16 7.23 -29.23
N ILE A 22 53.85 7.28 -29.42
CA ILE A 22 53.04 8.47 -29.10
C ILE A 22 52.47 8.26 -27.70
N GLU A 23 52.95 9.04 -26.74
CA GLU A 23 52.47 9.02 -25.35
C GLU A 23 51.21 9.89 -25.16
N ASP A 24 50.46 9.60 -24.09
CA ASP A 24 49.19 10.23 -23.69
C ASP A 24 48.03 10.05 -24.69
N VAL A 25 47.99 8.91 -25.38
CA VAL A 25 46.90 8.55 -26.29
C VAL A 25 45.78 7.88 -25.52
N SER A 26 44.59 8.49 -25.51
CA SER A 26 43.41 7.99 -24.80
C SER A 26 42.51 7.09 -25.65
N ASP A 27 42.56 7.23 -26.98
CA ASP A 27 41.73 6.43 -27.91
C ASP A 27 42.33 6.44 -29.33
N VAL A 28 42.06 5.40 -30.14
CA VAL A 28 42.54 5.29 -31.53
C VAL A 28 41.49 4.62 -32.42
N GLU A 29 41.31 5.11 -33.65
CA GLU A 29 40.37 4.53 -34.61
C GLU A 29 40.89 4.62 -36.05
N LYS A 30 40.53 3.66 -36.90
CA LYS A 30 40.90 3.66 -38.32
C LYS A 30 39.69 4.04 -39.18
N PHE A 31 39.78 5.19 -39.84
CA PHE A 31 38.74 5.68 -40.75
C PHE A 31 39.32 6.09 -42.12
N ASN A 32 38.68 5.67 -43.21
CA ASN A 32 39.08 6.01 -44.59
C ASN A 32 40.59 5.78 -44.88
N ASN A 33 41.11 4.61 -44.46
CA ASN A 33 42.52 4.24 -44.57
C ASN A 33 43.54 5.16 -43.85
N LYS A 34 43.07 6.08 -43.01
CA LYS A 34 43.86 6.91 -42.11
C LYS A 34 43.62 6.51 -40.66
N ILE A 35 44.51 6.92 -39.77
CA ILE A 35 44.44 6.60 -38.35
C ILE A 35 44.20 7.90 -37.59
N TYR A 36 43.17 7.89 -36.76
CA TYR A 36 42.79 9.00 -35.91
C TYR A 36 43.08 8.61 -34.48
N TYR A 37 43.62 9.52 -33.68
CA TYR A 37 43.88 9.25 -32.27
C TYR A 37 43.58 10.47 -31.40
N LEU A 38 43.27 10.21 -30.14
CA LEU A 38 43.00 11.23 -29.13
C LEU A 38 44.21 11.41 -28.23
N LYS A 39 44.72 12.64 -28.15
CA LYS A 39 45.75 13.04 -27.19
C LYS A 39 45.26 14.25 -26.41
N LYS A 40 45.18 14.12 -25.07
CA LYS A 40 44.63 15.17 -24.17
C LYS A 40 43.27 15.72 -24.65
N ASN A 41 42.35 14.82 -25.00
CA ASN A 41 41.02 15.12 -25.55
C ASN A 41 41.05 15.96 -26.84
N THR A 42 42.08 15.86 -27.67
CA THR A 42 42.15 16.53 -28.98
C THR A 42 42.33 15.48 -30.08
N LEU A 43 41.60 15.61 -31.18
CA LEU A 43 41.63 14.68 -32.31
C LEU A 43 42.76 15.02 -33.29
N TYR A 44 43.63 14.04 -33.54
CA TYR A 44 44.73 14.12 -34.50
C TYR A 44 44.56 13.06 -35.60
N ASN A 45 45.04 13.39 -36.80
CA ASN A 45 45.24 12.42 -37.88
C ASN A 45 46.71 12.04 -37.94
N LEU A 46 47.01 10.75 -38.01
CA LEU A 46 48.36 10.25 -38.23
C LEU A 46 48.76 10.44 -39.71
N THR A 47 49.17 11.66 -40.04
CA THR A 47 49.89 12.03 -41.27
C THR A 47 51.30 12.48 -40.89
N ASN A 48 52.21 12.74 -41.84
CA ASN A 48 53.60 13.13 -41.57
C ASN A 48 53.79 14.37 -40.66
N ASN A 49 52.72 15.09 -40.27
CA ASN A 49 52.77 16.33 -39.47
C ASN A 49 51.71 16.42 -38.34
N ASP A 50 51.01 15.34 -37.98
CA ASP A 50 49.98 15.34 -36.92
C ASP A 50 49.00 16.54 -36.98
N GLU A 51 48.22 16.63 -38.06
CA GLU A 51 47.23 17.72 -38.21
C GLU A 51 46.10 17.60 -37.17
N LYS A 52 45.89 18.68 -36.41
CA LYS A 52 44.74 18.85 -35.52
C LYS A 52 43.47 19.06 -36.34
N ILE A 53 42.48 18.20 -36.15
CA ILE A 53 41.30 18.15 -37.04
C ILE A 53 40.13 18.97 -36.50
N THR A 54 40.02 19.13 -35.18
CA THR A 54 38.82 19.75 -34.58
C THR A 54 39.14 20.64 -33.37
N SER A 55 38.25 21.59 -33.09
CA SER A 55 38.20 22.37 -31.84
C SER A 55 37.41 21.68 -30.72
N ILE A 56 36.73 20.56 -31.04
CA ILE A 56 35.95 19.77 -30.09
C ILE A 56 36.91 19.01 -29.17
N LYS A 57 36.52 18.82 -27.90
CA LYS A 57 37.30 18.03 -26.94
C LYS A 57 36.71 16.63 -26.72
N PRO A 58 36.81 15.71 -27.68
CA PRO A 58 36.24 14.36 -27.55
C PRO A 58 36.96 13.54 -26.48
N LEU A 59 36.19 12.71 -25.77
CA LEU A 59 36.65 11.66 -24.87
C LEU A 59 36.80 10.31 -25.58
N LYS A 60 36.00 10.06 -26.64
CA LYS A 60 36.05 8.83 -27.44
C LYS A 60 35.88 9.10 -28.93
N ILE A 61 36.47 8.23 -29.74
CA ILE A 61 36.34 8.19 -31.20
C ILE A 61 36.00 6.80 -31.72
N PHE A 62 35.44 6.77 -32.91
CA PHE A 62 34.91 5.56 -33.53
C PHE A 62 34.54 5.84 -34.99
N SER A 63 34.41 4.81 -35.82
CA SER A 63 34.02 4.98 -37.22
C SER A 63 33.10 3.89 -37.75
N ASP A 64 32.31 4.22 -38.77
CA ASP A 64 31.72 3.24 -39.67
C ASP A 64 32.36 3.32 -41.06
N ASP A 65 31.79 2.61 -42.04
CA ASP A 65 32.33 2.56 -43.41
C ASP A 65 32.32 3.94 -44.11
N LEU A 66 31.53 4.90 -43.62
CA LEU A 66 31.25 6.16 -44.30
C LEU A 66 31.71 7.40 -43.51
N ASN A 67 31.66 7.37 -42.18
CA ASN A 67 31.90 8.52 -41.31
C ASN A 67 32.74 8.18 -40.07
N LEU A 68 33.48 9.17 -39.58
CA LEU A 68 34.11 9.15 -38.25
C LEU A 68 33.17 9.84 -37.27
N TYR A 69 33.10 9.37 -36.02
CA TYR A 69 32.38 10.13 -35.03
C TYR A 69 33.03 10.22 -33.65
N LEU A 70 32.58 11.23 -32.91
CA LEU A 70 33.19 11.78 -31.71
C LEU A 70 32.15 11.87 -30.59
N PHE A 71 32.60 11.67 -29.35
CA PHE A 71 31.79 11.89 -28.16
C PHE A 71 32.56 12.74 -27.14
N ASP A 72 32.00 13.87 -26.71
CA ASP A 72 32.64 14.80 -25.76
C ASP A 72 32.26 14.57 -24.29
N GLY A 73 31.50 13.51 -24.00
CA GLY A 73 30.96 13.22 -22.67
C GLY A 73 29.50 13.60 -22.50
N LYS A 74 28.94 14.45 -23.36
CA LYS A 74 27.51 14.78 -23.38
C LYS A 74 26.91 14.67 -24.77
N THR A 75 27.66 15.02 -25.80
CA THR A 75 27.21 15.25 -27.18
C THR A 75 27.95 14.33 -28.16
N PHE A 76 27.22 13.83 -29.14
CA PHE A 76 27.78 13.07 -30.27
C PHE A 76 27.98 13.96 -31.50
N PHE A 77 29.09 13.79 -32.21
CA PHE A 77 29.38 14.52 -33.45
C PHE A 77 29.82 13.56 -34.56
N GLU A 78 29.25 13.68 -35.75
CA GLU A 78 29.61 13.01 -37.01
C GLU A 78 30.57 13.87 -37.83
N ILE A 79 31.66 13.28 -38.30
CA ILE A 79 32.60 13.87 -39.25
C ILE A 79 32.48 13.09 -40.56
N ASN A 80 31.99 13.78 -41.59
CA ASN A 80 31.88 13.18 -42.91
C ASN A 80 33.24 13.08 -43.62
N GLN A 81 33.28 12.40 -44.77
CA GLN A 81 34.51 12.26 -45.58
C GLN A 81 35.13 13.59 -46.05
N LYS A 82 34.39 14.71 -45.96
CA LYS A 82 34.86 16.07 -46.28
C LYS A 82 35.31 16.86 -45.04
N ASN A 83 35.52 16.21 -43.89
CA ASN A 83 35.86 16.82 -42.60
C ASN A 83 34.82 17.82 -42.06
N GLN A 84 33.56 17.75 -42.49
CA GLN A 84 32.49 18.58 -41.93
C GLN A 84 31.91 17.91 -40.70
N ILE A 85 31.71 18.69 -39.63
CA ILE A 85 31.26 18.20 -38.33
C ILE A 85 29.76 18.47 -38.14
N TYR A 86 28.99 17.42 -37.86
CA TYR A 86 27.55 17.46 -37.59
C TYR A 86 27.27 16.97 -36.17
N ASN A 87 26.57 17.75 -35.37
CA ASN A 87 26.10 17.29 -34.06
C ASN A 87 24.90 16.35 -34.22
N LEU A 88 24.99 15.14 -33.66
CA LEU A 88 23.98 14.09 -33.73
C LEU A 88 23.00 14.06 -32.55
N GLY A 89 23.31 14.72 -31.44
CA GLY A 89 22.46 14.74 -30.25
C GLY A 89 23.25 14.68 -28.93
N CYS A 90 22.53 14.86 -27.82
CA CYS A 90 23.07 14.88 -26.46
C CYS A 90 22.37 13.84 -25.59
N ILE A 91 23.08 13.23 -24.63
CA ILE A 91 22.49 12.37 -23.60
C ILE A 91 22.42 13.15 -22.28
N SER A 92 21.22 13.34 -21.77
CA SER A 92 20.98 13.69 -20.37
C SER A 92 21.10 12.43 -19.51
N ASN A 93 21.87 12.49 -18.41
CA ASN A 93 21.97 11.46 -17.35
C ASN A 93 22.89 10.24 -17.57
N VAL A 94 23.91 10.31 -18.42
CA VAL A 94 24.96 9.27 -18.43
C VAL A 94 26.31 9.88 -18.06
N THR A 95 26.93 9.35 -17.00
CA THR A 95 28.30 9.70 -16.64
C THR A 95 29.25 9.30 -17.78
N PRO A 96 30.08 10.24 -18.29
CA PRO A 96 30.94 10.01 -19.45
C PRO A 96 31.85 8.78 -19.34
N SER A 97 32.20 8.39 -18.11
CA SER A 97 33.16 7.34 -17.78
C SER A 97 32.68 5.91 -18.06
N ASN A 98 31.36 5.68 -18.21
CA ASN A 98 30.79 4.31 -18.19
C ASN A 98 30.30 3.81 -19.56
N LEU A 99 30.43 4.63 -20.61
CA LEU A 99 30.06 4.28 -21.99
C LEU A 99 31.18 3.48 -22.66
N ILE A 100 30.93 2.22 -23.01
CA ILE A 100 31.96 1.33 -23.56
C ILE A 100 32.02 1.42 -25.08
N TYR A 101 30.85 1.38 -25.74
CA TYR A 101 30.73 1.28 -27.19
C TYR A 101 29.42 1.90 -27.69
N TYR A 102 29.42 2.51 -28.86
CA TYR A 102 28.23 3.05 -29.52
C TYR A 102 28.30 2.66 -31.03
N LYS A 103 27.17 2.63 -31.73
CA LYS A 103 27.13 2.40 -33.19
C LYS A 103 25.85 2.95 -33.79
N LYS A 104 25.96 3.75 -34.86
CA LYS A 104 24.80 4.13 -35.69
C LYS A 104 24.41 2.93 -36.55
N ILE A 105 23.13 2.55 -36.52
CA ILE A 105 22.56 1.53 -37.39
C ILE A 105 21.46 2.16 -38.26
N LYS A 106 21.01 1.45 -39.29
CA LYS A 106 20.05 1.97 -40.28
C LYS A 106 18.79 2.61 -39.68
N ASN A 107 18.32 2.11 -38.52
CA ASN A 107 17.09 2.54 -37.88
C ASN A 107 17.26 3.20 -36.50
N GLY A 108 18.48 3.56 -36.10
CA GLY A 108 18.73 4.19 -34.79
C GLY A 108 20.20 4.20 -34.36
N ILE A 109 20.44 4.55 -33.10
CA ILE A 109 21.75 4.56 -32.46
C ILE A 109 21.73 3.51 -31.36
N VAL A 110 22.70 2.61 -31.37
CA VAL A 110 22.92 1.64 -30.28
C VAL A 110 24.05 2.18 -29.42
N ILE A 111 23.85 2.14 -28.11
CA ILE A 111 24.80 2.62 -27.11
C ILE A 111 24.94 1.50 -26.07
N SER A 112 26.14 1.28 -25.57
CA SER A 112 26.38 0.32 -24.49
C SER A 112 27.01 1.00 -23.28
N ASN A 113 26.51 0.64 -22.11
CA ASN A 113 26.97 1.11 -20.82
C ASN A 113 27.17 -0.11 -19.91
N VAL A 114 28.26 -0.14 -19.15
CA VAL A 114 28.55 -1.24 -18.19
C VAL A 114 27.37 -1.47 -17.24
N SER A 115 26.71 -0.39 -16.81
CA SER A 115 25.61 -0.42 -15.83
C SER A 115 24.25 -0.71 -16.45
N ASN A 116 23.99 -0.23 -17.68
CA ASN A 116 22.65 -0.23 -18.28
C ASN A 116 22.51 -1.21 -19.47
N GLY A 117 23.56 -1.97 -19.80
CA GLY A 117 23.55 -2.89 -20.94
C GLY A 117 23.52 -2.15 -22.29
N ILE A 118 22.70 -2.63 -23.23
CA ILE A 118 22.56 -2.05 -24.57
C ILE A 118 21.31 -1.18 -24.64
N ILE A 119 21.50 0.11 -24.89
CA ILE A 119 20.46 1.11 -25.12
C ILE A 119 20.31 1.31 -26.63
N TYR A 120 19.14 1.00 -27.19
CA TYR A 120 18.83 1.25 -28.59
C TYR A 120 17.88 2.44 -28.76
N ILE A 121 18.40 3.56 -29.25
CA ILE A 121 17.67 4.77 -29.57
C ILE A 121 17.20 4.71 -31.03
N ARG A 122 15.95 4.35 -31.26
CA ARG A 122 15.36 4.33 -32.61
C ARG A 122 15.15 5.75 -33.14
N ASN A 123 15.42 5.97 -34.42
CA ASN A 123 15.16 7.28 -35.07
C ASN A 123 13.69 7.70 -34.98
N SER A 124 12.76 6.75 -34.83
CA SER A 124 11.32 6.98 -34.67
C SER A 124 10.91 7.62 -33.34
N LYS A 125 11.81 7.72 -32.35
CA LYS A 125 11.56 8.29 -31.02
C LYS A 125 11.97 9.76 -30.88
N ASN A 126 12.36 10.42 -31.96
CA ASN A 126 12.83 11.82 -31.95
C ASN A 126 11.98 12.69 -32.90
N LEU A 127 10.66 12.68 -32.69
CA LEU A 127 9.70 13.46 -33.51
C LEU A 127 9.67 14.93 -33.09
N ILE A 128 9.94 15.20 -31.82
CA ILE A 128 10.05 16.53 -31.24
C ILE A 128 11.53 16.80 -30.98
N GLN A 129 12.08 17.85 -31.61
CA GLN A 129 13.51 18.15 -31.61
C GLN A 129 13.79 19.44 -30.85
N ASN A 130 14.81 19.51 -30.01
CA ASN A 130 15.16 20.79 -29.38
C ASN A 130 15.97 21.69 -30.34
N VAL A 131 15.58 22.96 -30.42
CA VAL A 131 16.27 23.98 -31.19
C VAL A 131 17.62 24.28 -30.54
N LYS A 132 18.68 24.31 -31.34
CA LYS A 132 20.05 24.49 -30.85
C LYS A 132 20.22 25.87 -30.21
N ASN A 133 21.06 25.93 -29.18
CA ASN A 133 21.52 27.17 -28.51
C ASN A 133 20.46 27.95 -27.71
N ILE A 134 19.24 27.40 -27.52
CA ILE A 134 18.21 28.01 -26.65
C ILE A 134 17.86 26.98 -25.57
N LYS A 135 18.52 27.08 -24.41
CA LYS A 135 18.41 26.10 -23.30
C LYS A 135 17.72 26.62 -22.05
N ASN A 136 17.56 27.93 -21.94
CA ASN A 136 16.88 28.55 -20.79
C ASN A 136 15.37 28.33 -20.92
N GLN A 137 14.66 28.31 -19.79
CA GLN A 137 13.20 28.27 -19.76
C GLN A 137 12.61 29.42 -20.58
N VAL A 138 11.80 29.10 -21.59
CA VAL A 138 11.21 30.07 -22.53
C VAL A 138 9.77 30.38 -22.15
N TRP A 139 9.48 31.65 -21.88
CA TRP A 139 8.15 32.13 -21.47
C TRP A 139 7.24 32.45 -22.66
N SER A 140 7.77 33.15 -23.66
CA SER A 140 7.01 33.53 -24.85
C SER A 140 7.86 33.46 -26.12
N ILE A 141 7.23 32.98 -27.19
CA ILE A 141 7.76 32.96 -28.56
C ILE A 141 6.78 33.70 -29.46
N LYS A 142 7.25 34.67 -30.25
CA LYS A 142 6.45 35.41 -31.23
C LYS A 142 7.20 35.52 -32.56
N SER A 143 6.48 35.44 -33.67
CA SER A 143 7.04 35.73 -35.01
C SER A 143 6.53 37.08 -35.52
N SER A 144 7.44 37.89 -36.07
CA SER A 144 7.11 39.10 -36.81
C SER A 144 8.18 39.39 -37.86
N ASP A 145 7.76 39.64 -39.10
CA ASP A 145 8.62 40.11 -40.20
C ASP A 145 9.90 39.27 -40.38
N GLU A 146 9.76 37.94 -40.52
CA GLU A 146 10.88 36.99 -40.68
C GLU A 146 11.88 36.96 -39.51
N LYS A 147 11.43 37.42 -38.33
CA LYS A 147 12.17 37.37 -37.08
C LYS A 147 11.37 36.63 -36.01
N ILE A 148 12.10 35.90 -35.17
CA ILE A 148 11.55 35.16 -34.03
C ILE A 148 12.02 35.84 -32.76
N VAL A 149 11.09 36.34 -31.96
CA VAL A 149 11.35 36.94 -30.66
C VAL A 149 11.15 35.88 -29.60
N ILE A 150 12.19 35.62 -28.81
CA ILE A 150 12.17 34.65 -27.73
C ILE A 150 12.53 35.36 -26.43
N THR A 151 11.67 35.16 -25.45
CA THR A 151 11.86 35.64 -24.08
C THR A 151 12.09 34.44 -23.18
N ASP A 152 13.25 34.39 -22.54
CA ASP A 152 13.59 33.34 -21.59
C ASP A 152 13.53 33.85 -20.15
N ASN A 153 13.90 33.05 -19.15
CA ASN A 153 13.85 33.48 -17.76
C ASN A 153 14.87 34.58 -17.40
N SER A 154 15.86 34.87 -18.25
CA SER A 154 16.90 35.90 -18.00
C SER A 154 16.37 37.32 -18.26
N ILE A 155 17.19 38.35 -18.01
CA ILE A 155 16.82 39.73 -18.37
C ILE A 155 16.82 40.00 -19.90
N ASN A 156 17.30 39.03 -20.69
CA ASN A 156 17.51 39.22 -22.12
C ASN A 156 16.25 38.87 -22.93
N ILE A 157 16.01 39.66 -23.97
CA ILE A 157 15.04 39.40 -25.04
C ILE A 157 15.86 39.17 -26.30
N ASN A 158 15.82 37.95 -26.80
CA ASN A 158 16.66 37.54 -27.92
C ASN A 158 15.83 37.51 -29.20
N ILE A 159 16.31 38.19 -30.23
CA ILE A 159 15.71 38.21 -31.56
C ILE A 159 16.57 37.33 -32.46
N TYR A 160 15.94 36.34 -33.07
CA TYR A 160 16.56 35.40 -33.98
C TYR A 160 16.07 35.62 -35.40
N SER A 161 16.90 35.30 -36.37
CA SER A 161 16.45 35.14 -37.76
C SER A 161 15.61 33.88 -37.91
N ASP A 162 14.93 33.75 -39.06
CA ASP A 162 14.24 32.51 -39.41
C ASP A 162 15.13 31.26 -39.36
N ASN A 163 16.46 31.37 -39.48
CA ASN A 163 17.37 30.24 -39.32
C ASN A 163 17.92 30.06 -37.90
N PHE A 164 17.31 30.69 -36.89
CA PHE A 164 17.75 30.69 -35.48
C PHE A 164 19.16 31.25 -35.23
N ASN A 165 19.64 32.15 -36.10
CA ASN A 165 20.84 32.92 -35.80
C ASN A 165 20.44 34.15 -34.97
N LEU A 166 21.13 34.38 -33.85
CA LEU A 166 20.89 35.54 -33.00
C LEU A 166 21.20 36.83 -33.79
N ILE A 167 20.20 37.69 -33.97
CA ILE A 167 20.32 38.99 -34.64
C ILE A 167 20.68 40.07 -33.62
N ALA A 168 19.93 40.13 -32.52
CA ALA A 168 20.07 41.16 -31.50
C ALA A 168 19.55 40.70 -30.14
N THR A 169 20.08 41.28 -29.08
CA THR A 169 19.61 41.09 -27.71
C THR A 169 19.27 42.43 -27.08
N TYR A 170 18.06 42.52 -26.53
CA TYR A 170 17.57 43.68 -25.76
C TYR A 170 17.43 43.30 -24.30
N LYS A 171 17.49 44.28 -23.38
CA LYS A 171 17.26 44.05 -21.95
C LYS A 171 15.83 44.43 -21.56
N ALA A 172 15.16 43.54 -20.85
CA ALA A 172 13.96 43.83 -20.08
C ALA A 172 14.32 44.57 -18.77
N ASP A 173 13.32 45.03 -18.03
CA ASP A 173 13.53 45.63 -16.70
C ASP A 173 13.56 44.56 -15.60
N ASP A 174 12.83 43.45 -15.78
CA ASP A 174 12.69 42.38 -14.80
C ASP A 174 13.23 41.01 -15.29
N ILE A 175 13.63 40.17 -14.33
CA ILE A 175 13.89 38.72 -14.52
C ILE A 175 12.56 37.97 -14.37
N GLY A 176 12.36 36.89 -15.11
CA GLY A 176 11.15 36.07 -15.01
C GLY A 176 10.23 36.12 -16.23
N ALA A 177 8.94 35.90 -15.96
CA ALA A 177 7.89 35.84 -16.97
C ALA A 177 7.73 37.19 -17.69
N LYS A 178 7.86 37.15 -19.01
CA LYS A 178 7.70 38.30 -19.89
C LYS A 178 7.24 37.84 -21.26
N THR A 179 6.66 38.77 -22.01
CA THR A 179 6.24 38.56 -23.40
C THR A 179 6.74 39.72 -24.23
N ALA A 180 7.16 39.46 -25.47
CA ALA A 180 7.64 40.50 -26.35
C ALA A 180 7.24 40.25 -27.80
N ILE A 181 6.93 41.32 -28.51
CA ILE A 181 6.60 41.30 -29.94
C ILE A 181 7.23 42.51 -30.64
N ILE A 182 7.58 42.33 -31.90
CA ILE A 182 8.08 43.41 -32.77
C ILE A 182 6.94 43.88 -33.66
N ASP A 183 6.82 45.19 -33.83
CA ASP A 183 5.93 45.79 -34.84
C ASP A 183 6.53 47.12 -35.33
N ASN A 184 6.65 47.32 -36.65
CA ASN A 184 7.16 48.57 -37.26
C ASN A 184 8.46 49.11 -36.63
N ASN A 185 9.46 48.24 -36.42
CA ASN A 185 10.74 48.57 -35.78
C ASN A 185 10.66 48.98 -34.28
N LEU A 186 9.50 48.81 -33.65
CA LEU A 186 9.31 48.96 -32.21
C LEU A 186 9.22 47.58 -31.55
N LEU A 187 9.89 47.41 -30.42
CA LEU A 187 9.84 46.22 -29.59
C LEU A 187 8.95 46.49 -28.37
N TYR A 188 7.80 45.82 -28.32
CA TYR A 188 6.86 45.89 -27.20
C TYR A 188 7.22 44.81 -26.20
N ILE A 189 7.52 45.20 -24.96
CA ILE A 189 7.95 44.32 -23.87
C ILE A 189 6.91 44.41 -22.76
N GLY A 190 6.21 43.31 -22.52
CA GLY A 190 5.29 43.15 -21.40
C GLY A 190 5.95 42.37 -20.28
N GLU A 191 6.03 42.98 -19.10
CA GLU A 191 6.65 42.41 -17.91
C GLU A 191 5.87 42.79 -16.65
N LYS A 192 6.35 42.33 -15.48
CA LYS A 192 5.68 42.60 -14.19
C LYS A 192 5.60 44.10 -13.90
N SER A 193 6.62 44.87 -14.29
CA SER A 193 6.64 46.31 -14.08
C SER A 193 5.72 47.10 -15.03
N GLY A 194 5.26 46.53 -16.15
CA GLY A 194 4.50 47.29 -17.14
C GLY A 194 4.68 46.86 -18.60
N LEU A 195 4.14 47.68 -19.50
CA LEU A 195 4.44 47.63 -20.93
C LEU A 195 5.46 48.71 -21.28
N THR A 196 6.61 48.28 -21.80
CA THR A 196 7.69 49.15 -22.29
C THR A 196 7.85 48.98 -23.79
N ILE A 197 7.85 50.10 -24.53
CA ILE A 197 8.12 50.13 -25.97
C ILE A 197 9.56 50.59 -26.17
N VAL A 198 10.33 49.85 -26.97
CA VAL A 198 11.72 50.18 -27.31
C VAL A 198 11.83 50.41 -28.80
N ASP A 199 12.28 51.58 -29.21
CA ASP A 199 12.64 51.83 -30.61
C ASP A 199 13.96 51.13 -30.92
N MET A 200 13.92 50.15 -31.83
CA MET A 200 15.08 49.34 -32.16
C MET A 200 16.15 50.10 -32.97
N SER A 201 15.82 51.25 -33.57
CA SER A 201 16.79 52.08 -34.30
C SER A 201 17.55 53.03 -33.39
N SER A 202 16.87 53.67 -32.45
CA SER A 202 17.44 54.68 -31.56
C SER A 202 17.82 54.13 -30.17
N GLY A 203 17.26 52.97 -29.79
CA GLY A 203 17.40 52.37 -28.46
C GLY A 203 16.57 53.06 -27.37
N VAL A 204 15.78 54.08 -27.72
CA VAL A 204 14.97 54.84 -26.76
C VAL A 204 13.84 53.97 -26.22
N ARG A 205 13.63 54.01 -24.90
CA ARG A 205 12.64 53.21 -24.19
C ARG A 205 11.55 54.13 -23.63
N HIS A 206 10.28 53.78 -23.88
CA HIS A 206 9.11 54.51 -23.41
C HIS A 206 8.16 53.56 -22.68
N LYS A 207 7.85 53.84 -21.41
CA LYS A 207 6.90 53.06 -20.63
C LYS A 207 5.49 53.58 -20.86
N VAL A 208 4.58 52.69 -21.27
CA VAL A 208 3.23 53.06 -21.76
C VAL A 208 2.13 52.58 -20.81
N VAL A 209 2.34 51.45 -20.12
CA VAL A 209 1.41 50.92 -19.11
C VAL A 209 2.20 50.55 -17.86
N ASN A 210 1.69 50.92 -16.67
CA ASN A 210 2.34 50.67 -15.36
C ASN A 210 1.67 49.53 -14.58
N GLU A 211 0.99 48.62 -15.27
CA GLU A 211 0.32 47.45 -14.69
C GLU A 211 1.03 46.16 -15.16
N PRO A 212 1.06 45.08 -14.36
CA PRO A 212 1.70 43.83 -14.76
C PRO A 212 1.08 43.23 -16.02
N ILE A 213 1.89 43.00 -17.04
CA ILE A 213 1.44 42.50 -18.35
C ILE A 213 1.59 40.98 -18.42
N SER A 214 0.53 40.29 -18.84
CA SER A 214 0.49 38.83 -18.95
C SER A 214 0.41 38.34 -20.40
N ALA A 215 -0.18 39.13 -21.32
CA ALA A 215 -0.31 38.75 -22.72
C ALA A 215 -0.16 39.95 -23.65
N ILE A 216 0.48 39.76 -24.81
CA ILE A 216 0.54 40.74 -25.91
C ILE A 216 0.21 40.03 -27.22
N LYS A 217 -0.72 40.60 -27.99
CA LYS A 217 -1.10 40.10 -29.31
C LYS A 217 -1.14 41.22 -30.34
N ARG A 218 -0.47 41.01 -31.47
CA ARG A 218 -0.59 41.86 -32.65
C ARG A 218 -1.81 41.45 -33.46
N SER A 219 -2.56 42.45 -33.92
CA SER A 219 -3.64 42.33 -34.90
C SER A 219 -3.36 43.23 -36.12
N GLU A 220 -4.26 43.25 -37.11
CA GLU A 220 -4.14 44.04 -38.33
C GLU A 220 -3.96 45.54 -38.06
N ASN A 221 -4.74 46.12 -37.14
CA ASN A 221 -4.70 47.57 -36.89
C ASN A 221 -4.23 47.93 -35.47
N TYR A 222 -4.17 46.96 -34.57
CA TYR A 222 -3.98 47.20 -33.14
C TYR A 222 -3.02 46.22 -32.50
N ILE A 223 -2.43 46.64 -31.38
CA ILE A 223 -1.76 45.75 -30.43
C ILE A 223 -2.64 45.68 -29.20
N TYR A 224 -3.08 44.47 -28.86
CA TYR A 224 -3.83 44.20 -27.64
C TYR A 224 -2.88 43.75 -26.55
N VAL A 225 -3.08 44.31 -25.37
CA VAL A 225 -2.24 44.04 -24.20
C VAL A 225 -3.15 43.67 -23.03
N GLY A 226 -3.02 42.45 -22.56
CA GLY A 226 -3.75 41.91 -21.41
C GLY A 226 -2.92 42.02 -20.14
N THR A 227 -3.54 42.44 -19.05
CA THR A 227 -2.89 42.56 -17.74
C THR A 227 -3.22 41.37 -16.83
N ALA A 228 -2.34 41.16 -15.84
CA ALA A 228 -2.55 40.16 -14.79
C ALA A 228 -3.77 40.47 -13.90
N ASN A 229 -4.28 41.71 -13.94
CA ASN A 229 -5.41 42.18 -13.14
C ASN A 229 -6.74 42.21 -13.93
N GLY A 230 -6.76 41.73 -15.18
CA GLY A 230 -8.00 41.58 -15.97
C GLY A 230 -8.36 42.76 -16.86
N PHE A 231 -7.43 43.67 -17.14
CA PHE A 231 -7.64 44.78 -18.08
C PHE A 231 -7.09 44.45 -19.46
N LEU A 232 -7.86 44.81 -20.49
CA LEU A 232 -7.46 44.74 -21.89
C LEU A 232 -7.22 46.16 -22.42
N TYR A 233 -5.97 46.45 -22.75
CA TYR A 233 -5.55 47.67 -23.44
C TYR A 233 -5.55 47.46 -24.94
N LYS A 234 -6.01 48.46 -25.67
CA LYS A 234 -5.97 48.53 -27.13
C LYS A 234 -5.05 49.67 -27.54
N ILE A 235 -3.98 49.36 -28.26
CA ILE A 235 -2.95 50.30 -28.70
C ILE A 235 -2.97 50.40 -30.22
N ASN A 236 -2.94 51.62 -30.75
CA ASN A 236 -2.89 51.87 -32.19
C ASN A 236 -1.47 51.59 -32.73
N ARG A 237 -1.37 50.84 -33.83
CA ARG A 237 -0.08 50.47 -34.45
C ARG A 237 0.67 51.64 -35.09
N GLN A 238 -0.03 52.73 -35.46
CA GLN A 238 0.58 53.85 -36.19
C GLN A 238 1.35 54.81 -35.27
N ASP A 239 0.78 55.15 -34.11
CA ASP A 239 1.29 56.16 -33.18
C ASP A 239 1.63 55.60 -31.79
N SER A 240 1.41 54.29 -31.57
CA SER A 240 1.58 53.62 -30.28
C SER A 240 0.76 54.21 -29.13
N MET A 241 -0.32 54.96 -29.42
CA MET A 241 -1.19 55.52 -28.41
C MET A 241 -2.23 54.50 -27.92
N ILE A 242 -2.53 54.55 -26.62
CA ILE A 242 -3.64 53.79 -26.02
C ILE A 242 -4.95 54.43 -26.48
N ILE A 243 -5.77 53.67 -27.20
CA ILE A 243 -7.06 54.13 -27.73
C ILE A 243 -8.25 53.58 -26.93
N GLY A 244 -8.02 52.62 -26.04
CA GLY A 244 -9.07 52.08 -25.17
C GLY A 244 -8.54 51.16 -24.08
N LYS A 245 -9.26 51.14 -22.96
CA LYS A 245 -9.06 50.22 -21.83
C LYS A 245 -10.43 49.60 -21.50
N ASN A 246 -10.50 48.27 -21.52
CA ASN A 246 -11.71 47.54 -21.14
C ASN A 246 -11.39 46.68 -19.92
N GLU A 247 -12.26 46.69 -18.92
CA GLU A 247 -12.22 45.73 -17.83
C GLU A 247 -12.97 44.47 -18.28
N ILE A 248 -12.27 43.33 -18.33
CA ILE A 248 -12.86 42.09 -18.81
C ILE A 248 -13.52 41.35 -17.65
N TYR A 249 -12.75 41.12 -16.59
CA TYR A 249 -13.25 40.56 -15.35
C TYR A 249 -12.30 40.97 -14.21
N PRO A 250 -12.79 41.58 -13.12
CA PRO A 250 -11.93 42.12 -12.06
C PRO A 250 -11.02 41.05 -11.45
N LEU A 251 -9.74 41.40 -11.22
CA LEU A 251 -8.74 40.57 -10.52
C LEU A 251 -8.42 39.22 -11.18
N ASN A 252 -8.81 39.00 -12.44
CA ASN A 252 -8.56 37.75 -13.15
C ASN A 252 -7.57 37.97 -14.31
N PRO A 253 -6.43 37.29 -14.34
CA PRO A 253 -5.42 37.49 -15.38
C PRO A 253 -5.93 37.11 -16.76
N ILE A 254 -5.46 37.85 -17.78
CA ILE A 254 -5.66 37.52 -19.19
C ILE A 254 -4.47 36.69 -19.66
N PHE A 255 -4.72 35.44 -20.05
CA PHE A 255 -3.66 34.50 -20.45
C PHE A 255 -3.34 34.55 -21.95
N ASP A 256 -4.33 34.80 -22.80
CA ASP A 256 -4.16 34.88 -24.26
C ASP A 256 -5.26 35.75 -24.91
N ILE A 257 -4.97 36.28 -26.09
CA ILE A 257 -5.85 37.17 -26.85
C ILE A 257 -5.83 36.76 -28.32
N LEU A 258 -7.00 36.77 -28.96
CA LEU A 258 -7.17 36.46 -30.38
C LEU A 258 -8.20 37.41 -30.99
N GLU A 259 -7.83 38.12 -32.06
CA GLU A 259 -8.81 38.87 -32.88
C GLU A 259 -9.12 38.06 -34.13
N SER A 260 -10.42 37.82 -34.38
CA SER A 260 -10.95 37.22 -35.60
C SER A 260 -12.20 37.99 -36.02
N ASN A 261 -12.34 38.34 -37.30
CA ASN A 261 -13.53 39.01 -37.86
C ASN A 261 -14.02 40.25 -37.07
N LYS A 262 -13.09 41.08 -36.57
CA LYS A 262 -13.34 42.27 -35.70
C LYS A 262 -13.92 41.96 -34.33
N VAL A 263 -13.84 40.70 -33.89
CA VAL A 263 -14.23 40.20 -32.58
C VAL A 263 -12.97 39.80 -31.83
N VAL A 264 -12.82 40.27 -30.60
CA VAL A 264 -11.66 39.93 -29.75
C VAL A 264 -12.08 38.89 -28.73
N TYR A 265 -11.49 37.70 -28.82
CA TYR A 265 -11.62 36.61 -27.88
C TYR A 265 -10.51 36.69 -26.84
N ILE A 266 -10.86 36.54 -25.56
CA ILE A 266 -9.99 36.80 -24.43
C ILE A 266 -10.02 35.58 -23.52
N ALA A 267 -8.89 34.91 -23.40
CA ALA A 267 -8.69 33.77 -22.51
C ALA A 267 -8.31 34.27 -21.11
N SER A 268 -9.06 33.88 -20.09
CA SER A 268 -8.87 34.34 -18.72
C SER A 268 -9.08 33.21 -17.70
N GLN A 269 -8.67 33.47 -16.46
CA GLN A 269 -8.97 32.62 -15.31
C GLN A 269 -10.48 32.43 -15.10
N ALA A 270 -11.31 33.44 -15.41
CA ALA A 270 -12.76 33.33 -15.31
C ALA A 270 -13.43 32.70 -16.55
N GLY A 271 -12.66 32.26 -17.55
CA GLY A 271 -13.16 31.60 -18.75
C GLY A 271 -12.81 32.29 -20.07
N LEU A 272 -13.63 32.08 -21.11
CA LEU A 272 -13.46 32.70 -22.44
C LEU A 272 -14.46 33.85 -22.60
N PHE A 273 -13.94 35.05 -22.83
CA PHE A 273 -14.73 36.26 -23.07
C PHE A 273 -14.65 36.68 -24.53
N ARG A 274 -15.66 37.42 -24.97
CA ARG A 274 -15.76 38.02 -26.30
C ARG A 274 -16.04 39.50 -26.17
N LEU A 275 -15.22 40.31 -26.81
CA LEU A 275 -15.43 41.74 -26.99
C LEU A 275 -15.84 42.02 -28.43
N LYS A 276 -17.08 42.49 -28.62
CA LYS A 276 -17.64 42.86 -29.92
C LYS A 276 -18.35 44.21 -29.79
N ASN A 277 -18.01 45.18 -30.65
CA ASN A 277 -18.59 46.53 -30.63
C ASN A 277 -18.50 47.25 -29.26
N GLY A 278 -17.51 46.92 -28.42
CA GLY A 278 -17.35 47.51 -27.08
C GLY A 278 -18.06 46.76 -25.95
N GLU A 279 -18.90 45.76 -26.26
CA GLU A 279 -19.55 44.93 -25.25
C GLU A 279 -18.74 43.66 -24.97
N VAL A 280 -18.50 43.39 -23.68
CA VAL A 280 -17.86 42.16 -23.19
C VAL A 280 -18.95 41.15 -22.81
N SER A 281 -18.92 39.97 -23.43
CA SER A 281 -19.80 38.84 -23.12
C SER A 281 -18.99 37.59 -22.77
N ASN A 282 -19.39 36.86 -21.74
CA ASN A 282 -18.79 35.57 -21.41
C ASN A 282 -19.35 34.48 -22.36
N ILE A 283 -18.46 33.70 -22.99
CA ILE A 283 -18.82 32.58 -23.87
C ILE A 283 -18.75 31.25 -23.11
N TYR A 284 -17.76 31.11 -22.21
CA TYR A 284 -17.48 29.86 -21.48
C TYR A 284 -16.96 30.19 -20.10
N ASP A 285 -17.69 29.78 -19.06
CA ASP A 285 -17.42 30.07 -17.64
C ASP A 285 -17.18 28.83 -16.77
N LYS A 286 -17.20 27.64 -17.38
CA LYS A 286 -17.13 26.36 -16.65
C LYS A 286 -15.73 25.99 -16.18
N ASP A 287 -14.69 26.56 -16.81
CA ASP A 287 -13.30 26.24 -16.50
C ASP A 287 -12.37 27.40 -16.94
N ILE A 288 -11.15 27.40 -16.40
CA ILE A 288 -10.08 28.34 -16.80
C ILE A 288 -9.72 28.10 -18.27
N VAL A 289 -9.54 29.18 -19.04
CA VAL A 289 -9.13 29.13 -20.44
C VAL A 289 -7.74 29.75 -20.58
N PHE A 290 -6.76 28.94 -21.00
CA PHE A 290 -5.35 29.36 -21.04
C PHE A 290 -4.93 29.95 -22.39
N CYS A 291 -5.47 29.42 -23.49
CA CYS A 291 -4.98 29.73 -24.84
C CYS A 291 -6.08 29.60 -25.88
N THR A 292 -5.94 30.33 -26.99
CA THR A 292 -6.93 30.41 -28.07
C THR A 292 -6.27 30.39 -29.45
N THR A 293 -6.93 29.76 -30.43
CA THR A 293 -6.55 29.83 -31.83
C THR A 293 -7.77 29.79 -32.75
N GLU A 294 -7.65 30.35 -33.94
CA GLU A 294 -8.69 30.37 -34.97
C GLU A 294 -8.47 29.26 -35.98
N THR A 295 -9.53 28.66 -36.51
CA THR A 295 -9.47 27.78 -37.68
C THR A 295 -10.67 28.05 -38.58
N ASN A 296 -10.68 27.47 -39.78
CA ASN A 296 -11.84 27.56 -40.68
C ASN A 296 -13.14 27.00 -40.08
N GLU A 297 -13.07 26.18 -39.03
CA GLU A 297 -14.24 25.58 -38.36
C GLU A 297 -14.69 26.35 -37.10
N GLY A 298 -13.99 27.41 -36.71
CA GLY A 298 -14.28 28.23 -35.54
C GLY A 298 -13.09 28.43 -34.61
N ILE A 299 -13.38 28.93 -33.40
CA ILE A 299 -12.38 29.27 -32.38
C ILE A 299 -12.15 28.07 -31.47
N TYR A 300 -10.91 27.63 -31.39
CA TYR A 300 -10.44 26.56 -30.52
C TYR A 300 -9.78 27.15 -29.28
N PHE A 301 -10.04 26.57 -28.12
CA PHE A 301 -9.47 27.02 -26.86
C PHE A 301 -9.12 25.88 -25.92
N GLY A 302 -8.02 26.06 -25.18
CA GLY A 302 -7.49 25.09 -24.21
C GLY A 302 -7.90 25.43 -22.78
N THR A 303 -8.26 24.40 -22.00
CA THR A 303 -8.70 24.50 -20.59
C THR A 303 -7.95 23.49 -19.71
N ARG A 304 -8.30 23.39 -18.41
CA ARG A 304 -7.78 22.31 -17.53
C ARG A 304 -8.32 20.93 -17.91
N SER A 305 -9.48 20.89 -18.57
CA SER A 305 -10.18 19.65 -18.91
C SER A 305 -9.95 19.17 -20.35
N GLY A 306 -9.40 20.02 -21.22
CA GLY A 306 -9.08 19.65 -22.60
C GLY A 306 -9.26 20.78 -23.61
N ILE A 307 -9.47 20.42 -24.88
CA ILE A 307 -9.62 21.35 -26.01
C ILE A 307 -11.09 21.42 -26.41
N PHE A 308 -11.60 22.64 -26.50
CA PHE A 308 -12.96 22.95 -26.85
C PHE A 308 -13.00 23.84 -28.08
N ARG A 309 -14.13 23.82 -28.77
CA ARG A 309 -14.42 24.66 -29.95
C ARG A 309 -15.70 25.43 -29.72
N THR A 310 -15.74 26.68 -30.16
CA THR A 310 -16.97 27.45 -30.33
C THR A 310 -17.08 27.96 -31.76
N SER A 311 -18.29 27.93 -32.32
CA SER A 311 -18.57 28.61 -33.58
C SER A 311 -18.92 30.07 -33.33
N GLU A 312 -18.61 30.95 -34.29
CA GLU A 312 -18.88 32.39 -34.16
C GLU A 312 -20.38 32.72 -34.11
N ASN A 313 -21.22 31.84 -34.68
CA ASN A 313 -22.65 32.14 -34.92
C ASN A 313 -23.60 31.57 -33.85
N ASN A 314 -23.26 30.47 -33.18
CA ASN A 314 -24.21 29.76 -32.28
C ASN A 314 -23.80 29.71 -30.80
N ASN A 315 -22.63 30.25 -30.41
CA ASN A 315 -22.06 30.15 -29.04
C ASN A 315 -22.08 28.71 -28.46
N LYS A 316 -22.20 27.70 -29.31
CA LYS A 316 -22.30 26.31 -28.90
C LYS A 316 -20.88 25.79 -28.68
N ILE A 317 -20.58 25.42 -27.44
CA ILE A 317 -19.30 24.84 -27.07
C ILE A 317 -19.32 23.35 -27.35
N GLU A 318 -18.40 22.91 -28.19
CA GLU A 318 -18.18 21.52 -28.54
C GLU A 318 -16.86 21.05 -27.96
N LYS A 319 -16.89 19.91 -27.26
CA LYS A 319 -15.69 19.28 -26.70
C LYS A 319 -14.99 18.48 -27.80
N ILE A 320 -13.76 18.86 -28.14
CA ILE A 320 -13.00 18.23 -29.23
C ILE A 320 -12.05 17.17 -28.68
N PHE A 321 -11.38 17.46 -27.57
CA PHE A 321 -10.42 16.56 -26.94
C PHE A 321 -10.49 16.64 -25.42
N GLU A 322 -10.58 15.49 -24.76
CA GLU A 322 -10.51 15.34 -23.30
C GLU A 322 -9.87 13.98 -23.02
N GLN A 323 -8.70 13.99 -22.39
CA GLN A 323 -8.01 12.78 -21.96
C GLN A 323 -7.27 13.06 -20.66
N ASN A 324 -7.55 12.25 -19.63
CA ASN A 324 -6.92 12.32 -18.30
C ASN A 324 -6.97 13.69 -17.59
N LYS A 325 -7.87 14.60 -18.01
CA LYS A 325 -8.04 15.95 -17.43
C LYS A 325 -6.73 16.72 -17.26
N LYS A 326 -5.82 16.60 -18.23
CA LYS A 326 -4.56 17.38 -18.23
C LYS A 326 -4.80 18.78 -18.82
N PRO A 327 -4.19 19.83 -18.24
CA PRO A 327 -4.35 21.19 -18.72
C PRO A 327 -3.68 21.41 -20.07
N ILE A 328 -4.33 22.20 -20.92
CA ILE A 328 -3.81 22.63 -22.22
C ILE A 328 -3.21 24.02 -22.07
N PHE A 329 -1.88 24.12 -22.05
CA PHE A 329 -1.19 25.38 -21.78
C PHE A 329 -1.19 26.31 -23.00
N SER A 330 -0.82 25.79 -24.17
CA SER A 330 -0.71 26.59 -25.39
C SER A 330 -1.31 25.87 -26.59
N ILE A 331 -1.87 26.62 -27.54
CA ILE A 331 -2.53 26.09 -28.73
C ILE A 331 -2.18 26.94 -29.96
N SER A 332 -1.98 26.29 -31.10
CA SER A 332 -1.73 26.95 -32.38
C SER A 332 -2.30 26.10 -33.52
N ASN A 333 -2.45 26.71 -34.69
CA ASN A 333 -2.98 26.06 -35.88
C ASN A 333 -2.02 26.21 -37.07
N PHE A 334 -1.99 25.21 -37.95
CA PHE A 334 -1.29 25.26 -39.23
C PHE A 334 -1.88 24.23 -40.20
N ASN A 335 -2.16 24.60 -41.45
CA ASN A 335 -2.62 23.70 -42.52
C ASN A 335 -3.72 22.70 -42.09
N ASN A 336 -4.80 23.18 -41.44
CA ASN A 336 -5.90 22.37 -40.89
C ASN A 336 -5.51 21.36 -39.80
N SER A 337 -4.40 21.60 -39.10
CA SER A 337 -4.04 20.89 -37.88
C SER A 337 -3.99 21.86 -36.71
N VAL A 338 -4.50 21.45 -35.56
CA VAL A 338 -4.39 22.15 -34.28
C VAL A 338 -3.36 21.41 -33.44
N ILE A 339 -2.33 22.12 -32.98
CA ILE A 339 -1.36 21.59 -32.03
C ILE A 339 -1.58 22.27 -30.70
N ALA A 340 -1.58 21.47 -29.64
CA ALA A 340 -1.69 21.94 -28.28
C ALA A 340 -0.65 21.29 -27.38
N SER A 341 -0.12 22.04 -26.42
CA SER A 341 0.81 21.52 -25.41
C SER A 341 0.08 21.18 -24.12
N SER A 342 0.50 20.10 -23.47
CA SER A 342 -0.04 19.57 -22.21
C SER A 342 1.11 19.07 -21.33
N ILE A 343 0.81 18.60 -20.12
CA ILE A 343 1.81 18.06 -19.20
C ILE A 343 2.41 16.77 -19.79
N LYS A 344 3.72 16.80 -20.04
CA LYS A 344 4.53 15.71 -20.59
C LYS A 344 4.04 15.18 -21.95
N GLU A 345 3.27 15.97 -22.69
CA GLU A 345 2.74 15.55 -23.98
C GLU A 345 2.35 16.72 -24.89
N ILE A 346 2.26 16.44 -26.18
CA ILE A 346 1.77 17.35 -27.21
C ILE A 346 0.63 16.68 -27.95
N VAL A 347 -0.49 17.38 -28.05
CA VAL A 347 -1.69 16.96 -28.74
C VAL A 347 -1.68 17.54 -30.14
N ILE A 348 -1.90 16.70 -31.15
CA ILE A 348 -2.03 17.11 -32.55
C ILE A 348 -3.38 16.62 -33.05
N LEU A 349 -4.23 17.54 -33.46
CA LEU A 349 -5.57 17.27 -33.98
C LEU A 349 -5.60 17.66 -35.45
N ASN A 350 -5.88 16.70 -36.34
CA ASN A 350 -6.14 17.00 -37.74
C ASN A 350 -7.64 17.24 -37.93
N ILE A 351 -7.98 18.46 -38.34
CA ILE A 351 -9.36 18.93 -38.44
C ILE A 351 -10.12 18.19 -39.55
N LYS A 352 -9.45 17.85 -40.67
CA LYS A 352 -10.11 17.28 -41.87
C LYS A 352 -10.63 15.85 -41.66
N ASN A 353 -9.91 15.04 -40.89
CA ASN A 353 -10.20 13.62 -40.72
C ASN A 353 -10.47 13.24 -39.26
N ASN A 354 -10.50 14.23 -38.36
CA ASN A 354 -10.69 14.09 -36.92
C ASN A 354 -9.67 13.13 -36.26
N GLU A 355 -8.49 12.99 -36.86
CA GLU A 355 -7.41 12.18 -36.31
C GLU A 355 -6.71 12.93 -35.18
N LYS A 356 -6.39 12.18 -34.13
CA LYS A 356 -5.74 12.70 -32.93
C LYS A 356 -4.46 11.93 -32.71
N LEU A 357 -3.41 12.65 -32.37
CA LEU A 357 -2.10 12.08 -32.09
C LEU A 357 -1.54 12.72 -30.82
N LEU A 358 -1.01 11.88 -29.94
CA LEU A 358 -0.38 12.27 -28.69
C LEU A 358 1.10 11.91 -28.74
N LEU A 359 1.94 12.91 -28.53
CA LEU A 359 3.39 12.76 -28.50
C LEU A 359 3.89 13.10 -27.10
N ASP A 360 4.18 12.07 -26.32
CA ASP A 360 4.70 12.18 -24.96
C ASP A 360 6.23 12.41 -24.90
N THR A 361 6.80 12.35 -23.69
CA THR A 361 8.24 12.51 -23.46
C THR A 361 9.09 11.46 -24.19
N HIS A 362 8.54 10.28 -24.52
CA HIS A 362 9.26 9.27 -25.31
C HIS A 362 9.48 9.70 -26.76
N TYR A 363 8.71 10.68 -27.24
CA TYR A 363 8.84 11.28 -28.57
C TYR A 363 9.62 12.62 -28.57
N GLY A 364 10.08 13.06 -27.39
CA GLY A 364 10.87 14.27 -27.19
C GLY A 364 10.10 15.47 -26.64
N SER A 365 8.87 15.29 -26.15
CA SER A 365 8.15 16.38 -25.49
C SER A 365 8.85 16.76 -24.17
N GLN A 366 8.77 18.04 -23.81
CA GLN A 366 9.22 18.54 -22.52
C GLN A 366 8.22 18.17 -21.41
N VAL A 367 8.63 18.30 -20.15
CA VAL A 367 7.74 18.07 -19.00
C VAL A 367 6.60 19.07 -18.97
N GLU A 368 6.89 20.32 -19.32
CA GLU A 368 5.95 21.42 -19.25
C GLU A 368 6.29 22.49 -20.30
N TYR A 369 5.25 23.11 -20.84
CA TYR A 369 5.30 24.14 -21.87
C TYR A 369 4.58 25.39 -21.37
N ASN A 370 5.01 26.57 -21.83
CA ASN A 370 4.42 27.84 -21.42
C ASN A 370 3.28 28.28 -22.35
N THR A 371 2.30 29.00 -21.79
CA THR A 371 1.05 29.40 -22.47
C THR A 371 1.29 30.26 -23.71
N GLN A 372 2.23 31.20 -23.64
CA GLN A 372 2.61 32.09 -24.74
C GLN A 372 3.79 31.53 -25.58
N GLY A 373 4.14 30.25 -25.38
CA GLY A 373 5.32 29.63 -25.97
C GLY A 373 5.14 28.97 -27.33
N ILE A 374 3.97 29.04 -28.00
CA ILE A 374 3.73 28.31 -29.25
C ILE A 374 3.58 29.23 -30.46
N ILE A 375 4.25 28.89 -31.57
CA ILE A 375 4.03 29.52 -32.88
C ILE A 375 4.08 28.48 -34.01
N ALA A 376 3.37 28.75 -35.11
CA ALA A 376 3.59 28.07 -36.37
C ALA A 376 4.88 28.59 -37.03
N TYR A 377 5.71 27.71 -37.57
CA TYR A 377 6.99 28.04 -38.19
C TYR A 377 7.37 27.03 -39.27
N ALA A 378 7.67 27.51 -40.48
CA ALA A 378 7.87 26.67 -41.67
C ALA A 378 6.72 25.65 -41.84
N ASP A 379 7.03 24.37 -42.06
CA ASP A 379 6.04 23.26 -42.11
C ASP A 379 5.84 22.60 -40.73
N GLY A 380 5.96 23.39 -39.65
CA GLY A 380 6.09 22.88 -38.29
C GLY A 380 5.62 23.85 -37.22
N PHE A 381 5.98 23.53 -35.98
CA PHE A 381 5.64 24.30 -34.79
C PHE A 381 6.84 24.43 -33.88
N LEU A 382 6.93 25.59 -33.23
CA LEU A 382 7.89 25.84 -32.15
C LEU A 382 7.14 25.95 -30.84
N LEU A 383 7.65 25.29 -29.80
CA LEU A 383 7.07 25.28 -28.46
C LEU A 383 8.14 25.60 -27.42
N GLY A 384 7.95 26.69 -26.69
CA GLY A 384 8.77 27.11 -25.57
C GLY A 384 8.31 26.47 -24.27
N GLY A 385 9.25 25.93 -23.51
CA GLY A 385 9.01 25.31 -22.21
C GLY A 385 10.23 25.40 -21.30
N ASN A 386 10.24 24.54 -20.28
CA ASN A 386 11.28 24.57 -19.23
C ASN A 386 12.68 24.20 -19.73
N GLU A 387 12.79 23.46 -20.83
CA GLU A 387 14.06 23.01 -21.40
C GLU A 387 14.45 23.77 -22.70
N GLY A 388 13.85 24.94 -22.92
CA GLY A 388 14.08 25.75 -24.11
C GLY A 388 12.98 25.60 -25.16
N VAL A 389 13.37 25.57 -26.43
CA VAL A 389 12.42 25.50 -27.56
C VAL A 389 12.44 24.13 -28.22
N SER A 390 11.29 23.49 -28.28
CA SER A 390 11.04 22.29 -29.08
C SER A 390 10.51 22.68 -30.46
N TYR A 391 10.94 21.95 -31.49
CA TYR A 391 10.51 22.05 -32.88
C TYR A 391 9.85 20.74 -33.30
N ILE A 392 8.67 20.84 -33.91
CA ILE A 392 7.91 19.72 -34.44
C ILE A 392 7.73 19.91 -35.93
N ASP A 393 8.17 18.91 -36.69
CA ASP A 393 7.99 18.84 -38.14
C ASP A 393 6.71 18.06 -38.45
N THR A 394 5.68 18.75 -38.96
CA THR A 394 4.36 18.11 -39.17
C THR A 394 4.41 17.00 -40.22
N SER A 395 5.29 17.10 -41.22
CA SER A 395 5.43 16.11 -42.28
C SER A 395 6.05 14.80 -41.75
N LYS A 396 7.05 14.90 -40.87
CA LYS A 396 7.63 13.71 -40.20
C LYS A 396 6.62 13.02 -39.29
N VAL A 397 5.84 13.81 -38.55
CA VAL A 397 4.80 13.30 -37.66
C VAL A 397 3.70 12.59 -38.44
N ALA A 398 3.19 13.19 -39.53
CA ALA A 398 2.18 12.58 -40.39
C ALA A 398 2.68 11.25 -41.02
N ASN A 399 3.93 11.22 -41.48
CA ASN A 399 4.54 10.00 -42.02
C ASN A 399 4.69 8.89 -40.96
N TYR A 400 5.01 9.26 -39.72
CA TYR A 400 5.04 8.31 -38.60
C TYR A 400 3.64 7.78 -38.28
N PHE A 401 2.67 8.67 -38.23
CA PHE A 401 1.27 8.34 -37.96
C PHE A 401 0.69 7.36 -39.00
N HIS A 402 0.91 7.62 -40.29
CA HIS A 402 0.47 6.71 -41.36
C HIS A 402 1.05 5.30 -41.24
N LYS A 403 2.28 5.15 -40.73
CA LYS A 403 2.88 3.83 -40.46
C LYS A 403 2.25 3.14 -39.27
N GLN A 404 1.84 3.88 -38.24
CA GLN A 404 1.25 3.35 -37.01
C GLN A 404 -0.22 2.95 -37.16
N LYS A 405 -0.99 3.66 -38.01
CA LYS A 405 -2.45 3.45 -38.17
C LYS A 405 -2.84 2.02 -38.58
N ASN A 406 -1.94 1.28 -39.22
CA ASN A 406 -2.19 -0.10 -39.67
C ASN A 406 -1.83 -1.18 -38.63
N ILE A 407 -1.34 -0.80 -37.45
CA ILE A 407 -0.92 -1.75 -36.41
C ILE A 407 -2.07 -1.98 -35.42
N LYS A 408 -2.77 -3.11 -35.57
CA LYS A 408 -3.73 -3.59 -34.56
C LYS A 408 -2.96 -4.24 -33.41
N LEU A 409 -3.14 -3.71 -32.21
CA LEU A 409 -2.55 -4.28 -30.99
C LEU A 409 -3.01 -5.72 -30.78
N LYS A 410 -2.06 -6.59 -30.45
CA LYS A 410 -2.31 -7.96 -30.03
C LYS A 410 -2.11 -8.06 -28.52
N THR A 411 -3.19 -8.32 -27.80
CA THR A 411 -3.13 -8.58 -26.35
C THR A 411 -2.80 -10.04 -26.10
N ILE A 412 -1.96 -10.30 -25.10
CA ILE A 412 -1.71 -11.63 -24.57
C ILE A 412 -2.05 -11.66 -23.07
N ILE A 413 -2.52 -12.81 -22.61
CA ILE A 413 -2.60 -13.11 -21.18
C ILE A 413 -1.23 -13.68 -20.80
N ASP A 414 -0.58 -13.08 -19.81
CA ASP A 414 0.79 -13.39 -19.42
C ASP A 414 0.82 -14.51 -18.38
N ASN A 415 0.07 -14.35 -17.29
CA ASN A 415 0.07 -15.26 -16.15
C ASN A 415 -1.34 -15.45 -15.59
N LEU A 416 -1.56 -16.62 -15.00
CA LEU A 416 -2.63 -16.90 -14.05
C LEU A 416 -2.01 -16.99 -12.66
N LEU A 417 -2.51 -16.18 -11.73
CA LEU A 417 -2.16 -16.26 -10.33
C LEU A 417 -3.36 -16.85 -9.58
N VAL A 418 -3.12 -17.82 -8.72
CA VAL A 418 -4.10 -18.35 -7.77
C VAL A 418 -3.55 -18.09 -6.38
N PHE A 419 -4.31 -17.46 -5.49
CA PHE A 419 -3.82 -16.95 -4.19
C PHE A 419 -2.60 -16.00 -4.32
N ASN A 420 -2.57 -15.17 -5.36
CA ASN A 420 -1.42 -14.32 -5.71
C ASN A 420 -0.11 -15.09 -6.01
N ILE A 421 -0.17 -16.40 -6.24
CA ILE A 421 0.98 -17.23 -6.61
C ILE A 421 0.87 -17.58 -8.11
N PRO A 422 1.89 -17.33 -8.93
CA PRO A 422 1.84 -17.66 -10.36
C PRO A 422 1.84 -19.17 -10.59
N GLU A 423 0.89 -19.64 -11.39
CA GLU A 423 0.75 -21.05 -11.74
C GLU A 423 1.87 -21.52 -12.67
N LYS A 424 2.50 -22.65 -12.32
CA LYS A 424 3.62 -23.22 -13.10
C LYS A 424 3.12 -23.98 -14.32
N ILE A 425 3.85 -23.86 -15.43
CA ILE A 425 3.62 -24.66 -16.63
C ILE A 425 3.96 -26.12 -16.34
N GLY A 426 3.01 -27.02 -16.62
CA GLY A 426 3.11 -28.45 -16.31
C GLY A 426 2.45 -28.86 -14.98
N GLY A 427 1.85 -27.91 -14.25
CA GLY A 427 1.06 -28.17 -13.04
C GLY A 427 -0.38 -28.65 -13.32
N ASP A 428 -1.16 -28.80 -12.26
CA ASP A 428 -2.55 -29.31 -12.31
C ASP A 428 -3.49 -28.42 -13.14
N ILE A 429 -3.24 -27.10 -13.14
CA ILE A 429 -4.11 -26.09 -13.77
C ILE A 429 -3.62 -25.71 -15.18
N LEU A 430 -2.32 -25.44 -15.35
CA LEU A 430 -1.72 -25.03 -16.62
C LEU A 430 -0.82 -26.13 -17.22
N LYS A 431 -1.30 -26.81 -18.27
CA LYS A 431 -0.49 -27.79 -19.02
C LYS A 431 0.48 -27.19 -20.03
N ARG A 432 0.19 -25.97 -20.51
CA ARG A 432 0.98 -25.19 -21.49
C ARG A 432 0.92 -23.72 -21.09
N THR A 433 1.70 -22.87 -21.75
CA THR A 433 1.65 -21.41 -21.55
C THR A 433 0.22 -20.90 -21.65
N ILE A 434 -0.18 -19.98 -20.77
CA ILE A 434 -1.56 -19.49 -20.72
C ILE A 434 -1.98 -18.80 -22.02
N SER A 435 -1.05 -18.13 -22.70
CA SER A 435 -1.30 -17.48 -23.98
C SER A 435 -1.68 -18.46 -25.12
N GLU A 436 -1.38 -19.75 -24.97
CA GLU A 436 -1.75 -20.81 -25.91
C GLU A 436 -2.92 -21.68 -25.41
N THR A 437 -3.38 -21.44 -24.18
CA THR A 437 -4.41 -22.24 -23.53
C THR A 437 -5.79 -21.68 -23.85
N LYS A 438 -6.69 -22.49 -24.42
CA LYS A 438 -8.05 -22.05 -24.77
C LYS A 438 -9.02 -22.07 -23.58
N LYS A 439 -8.83 -23.00 -22.64
CA LYS A 439 -9.70 -23.19 -21.48
C LYS A 439 -8.89 -23.64 -20.25
N ILE A 440 -9.15 -23.02 -19.11
CA ILE A 440 -8.61 -23.41 -17.80
C ILE A 440 -9.73 -23.94 -16.90
N LYS A 441 -9.36 -24.80 -15.96
CA LYS A 441 -10.27 -25.41 -14.98
C LYS A 441 -9.77 -25.12 -13.58
N LEU A 442 -10.57 -24.43 -12.78
CA LEU A 442 -10.27 -24.01 -11.41
C LEU A 442 -11.23 -24.70 -10.44
N LYS A 443 -10.74 -25.05 -9.25
CA LYS A 443 -11.60 -25.58 -8.19
C LYS A 443 -12.44 -24.45 -7.59
N TYR A 444 -13.59 -24.79 -7.00
CA TYR A 444 -14.40 -23.83 -6.25
C TYR A 444 -13.59 -23.07 -5.19
N THR A 445 -12.54 -23.68 -4.65
CA THR A 445 -11.65 -23.11 -3.62
C THR A 445 -10.51 -22.27 -4.16
N ASP A 446 -10.26 -22.25 -5.47
CA ASP A 446 -9.08 -21.61 -6.08
C ASP A 446 -9.32 -20.11 -6.32
N TYR A 447 -9.66 -19.37 -5.25
CA TYR A 447 -9.86 -17.92 -5.26
C TYR A 447 -9.14 -17.24 -4.09
N PRO A 448 -8.66 -15.98 -4.25
CA PRO A 448 -8.73 -15.15 -5.45
C PRO A 448 -7.84 -15.70 -6.57
N PHE A 449 -8.28 -15.55 -7.81
CA PHE A 449 -7.40 -15.73 -8.97
C PHE A 449 -7.32 -14.44 -9.78
N SER A 450 -6.15 -14.20 -10.36
CA SER A 450 -5.85 -13.01 -11.16
C SER A 450 -5.26 -13.40 -12.51
N LEU A 451 -5.71 -12.73 -13.56
CA LEU A 451 -5.13 -12.84 -14.90
C LEU A 451 -4.34 -11.56 -15.18
N THR A 452 -3.04 -11.69 -15.42
CA THR A 452 -2.21 -10.56 -15.88
C THR A 452 -2.13 -10.58 -17.39
N PHE A 453 -2.04 -9.41 -18.00
CA PHE A 453 -2.05 -9.27 -19.46
C PHE A 453 -1.13 -8.16 -19.94
N SER A 454 -0.60 -8.32 -21.15
CA SER A 454 0.28 -7.36 -21.78
C SER A 454 0.07 -7.31 -23.29
N SER A 455 0.73 -6.36 -23.95
CA SER A 455 0.82 -6.32 -25.41
C SER A 455 2.29 -6.24 -25.82
N PRO A 456 2.85 -7.30 -26.42
CA PRO A 456 4.28 -7.38 -26.74
C PRO A 456 4.67 -6.52 -27.96
N ASP A 457 3.69 -6.09 -28.76
CA ASP A 457 3.92 -5.64 -30.14
C ASP A 457 4.19 -4.14 -30.34
N ILE A 458 4.38 -3.30 -29.31
CA ILE A 458 4.61 -1.85 -29.56
C ILE A 458 5.73 -1.22 -28.74
N ASP A 459 6.44 -0.32 -29.43
CA ASP A 459 7.46 0.65 -29.00
C ASP A 459 6.91 1.78 -28.09
N ILE A 460 5.83 1.48 -27.35
CA ILE A 460 5.16 2.37 -26.41
C ILE A 460 5.48 1.84 -25.01
N SER A 461 5.69 2.75 -24.06
CA SER A 461 5.89 2.40 -22.66
C SER A 461 4.80 1.42 -22.20
N LYS A 462 5.20 0.27 -21.62
CA LYS A 462 4.28 -0.78 -21.13
C LYS A 462 3.25 -0.26 -20.10
N LYS A 463 3.44 0.95 -19.57
CA LYS A 463 2.61 1.57 -18.53
C LYS A 463 1.45 2.42 -19.08
N ASP A 464 1.43 2.72 -20.38
CA ASP A 464 0.45 3.66 -20.96
C ASP A 464 -0.55 3.00 -21.91
N ILE A 465 -0.54 1.66 -22.01
CA ILE A 465 -1.52 0.93 -22.82
C ILE A 465 -2.75 0.66 -21.95
N GLU A 466 -3.89 1.23 -22.36
CA GLU A 466 -5.17 0.94 -21.74
C GLU A 466 -5.74 -0.38 -22.27
N TYR A 467 -6.26 -1.22 -21.37
CA TYR A 467 -6.88 -2.49 -21.71
C TYR A 467 -8.34 -2.47 -21.28
N ASN A 468 -9.21 -3.02 -22.12
CA ASN A 468 -10.59 -3.29 -21.75
C ASN A 468 -10.79 -4.78 -21.65
N TYR A 469 -11.32 -5.23 -20.51
CA TYR A 469 -11.62 -6.64 -20.28
C TYR A 469 -13.05 -6.85 -19.77
N LYS A 470 -13.56 -8.07 -19.95
CA LYS A 470 -14.84 -8.51 -19.37
C LYS A 470 -14.84 -10.01 -19.11
N LEU A 471 -15.68 -10.45 -18.18
CA LEU A 471 -15.90 -11.86 -17.88
C LEU A 471 -17.35 -12.25 -18.21
N THR A 472 -17.55 -12.72 -19.42
CA THR A 472 -18.87 -13.20 -19.89
C THR A 472 -19.27 -14.43 -19.08
N GLY A 473 -20.48 -14.40 -18.52
CA GLY A 473 -20.98 -15.33 -17.49
C GLY A 473 -21.13 -14.68 -16.11
N LEU A 474 -20.41 -13.57 -15.85
CA LEU A 474 -20.60 -12.71 -14.67
C LEU A 474 -21.26 -11.37 -15.06
N SER A 475 -20.69 -10.67 -16.05
CA SER A 475 -21.22 -9.42 -16.62
C SER A 475 -20.75 -9.24 -18.06
N ASP A 476 -21.59 -8.61 -18.89
CA ASP A 476 -21.27 -8.29 -20.29
C ASP A 476 -20.68 -6.89 -20.50
N THR A 477 -20.54 -6.11 -19.44
CA THR A 477 -19.95 -4.76 -19.48
C THR A 477 -18.43 -4.80 -19.60
N TRP A 478 -17.85 -4.00 -20.50
CA TRP A 478 -16.39 -3.81 -20.60
C TRP A 478 -15.88 -2.93 -19.46
N ILE A 479 -14.81 -3.36 -18.82
CA ILE A 479 -14.14 -2.66 -17.71
C ILE A 479 -12.78 -2.18 -18.21
N SER A 480 -12.51 -0.88 -18.07
CA SER A 480 -11.19 -0.30 -18.33
C SER A 480 -10.21 -0.63 -17.22
N SER A 481 -9.01 -1.03 -17.62
CA SER A 481 -7.92 -1.38 -16.72
C SER A 481 -7.35 -0.20 -15.93
N LYS A 482 -7.54 1.04 -16.41
CA LYS A 482 -7.04 2.28 -15.78
C LYS A 482 -5.58 2.19 -15.31
N GLY A 483 -4.72 1.54 -16.09
CA GLY A 483 -3.28 1.35 -15.78
C GLY A 483 -2.94 0.13 -14.94
N ILE A 484 -3.92 -0.70 -14.55
CA ILE A 484 -3.71 -1.96 -13.83
C ILE A 484 -3.76 -3.13 -14.81
N ASN A 485 -2.62 -3.75 -15.09
CA ASN A 485 -2.51 -4.82 -16.08
C ASN A 485 -2.91 -6.21 -15.55
N SER A 486 -3.90 -6.25 -14.65
CA SER A 486 -4.45 -7.47 -14.07
C SER A 486 -5.95 -7.38 -13.82
N ALA A 487 -6.63 -8.53 -13.87
CA ALA A 487 -8.03 -8.68 -13.51
C ALA A 487 -8.16 -9.77 -12.44
N THR A 488 -8.65 -9.40 -11.25
CA THR A 488 -8.78 -10.30 -10.09
C THR A 488 -10.25 -10.62 -9.85
N TYR A 489 -10.58 -11.89 -9.63
CA TYR A 489 -11.94 -12.35 -9.35
C TYR A 489 -11.98 -13.14 -8.04
N THR A 490 -13.03 -12.89 -7.25
CA THR A 490 -13.34 -13.58 -6.00
C THR A 490 -14.75 -14.14 -6.04
N ASN A 491 -14.98 -15.25 -5.32
CA ASN A 491 -16.31 -15.79 -5.05
C ASN A 491 -17.21 -16.04 -6.29
N LEU A 492 -16.62 -16.53 -7.39
CA LEU A 492 -17.40 -16.93 -8.57
C LEU A 492 -18.22 -18.20 -8.28
N SER A 493 -19.48 -18.21 -8.72
CA SER A 493 -20.32 -19.41 -8.64
C SER A 493 -19.80 -20.52 -9.57
N PRO A 494 -20.02 -21.81 -9.27
CA PRO A 494 -19.66 -22.91 -10.16
C PRO A 494 -20.31 -22.74 -11.55
N GLY A 495 -19.53 -22.82 -12.62
CA GLY A 495 -20.01 -22.51 -13.97
C GLY A 495 -18.90 -22.36 -15.01
N ASN A 496 -19.29 -22.06 -16.26
CA ASN A 496 -18.37 -21.74 -17.35
C ASN A 496 -18.41 -20.23 -17.62
N TYR A 497 -17.24 -19.60 -17.62
CA TYR A 497 -17.02 -18.18 -17.90
C TYR A 497 -16.08 -18.01 -19.09
N THR A 498 -16.13 -16.85 -19.75
CA THR A 498 -15.18 -16.48 -20.81
C THR A 498 -14.60 -15.11 -20.52
N PHE A 499 -13.30 -15.06 -20.24
CA PHE A 499 -12.56 -13.82 -20.08
C PHE A 499 -12.18 -13.29 -21.46
N ASN A 500 -12.59 -12.06 -21.77
CA ASN A 500 -12.30 -11.38 -23.02
C ASN A 500 -11.50 -10.12 -22.73
N ILE A 501 -10.48 -9.84 -23.54
CA ILE A 501 -9.64 -8.66 -23.38
C ILE A 501 -9.11 -8.14 -24.72
N PHE A 502 -9.00 -6.82 -24.86
CA PHE A 502 -8.24 -6.17 -25.92
C PHE A 502 -7.51 -4.93 -25.38
N ALA A 503 -6.48 -4.49 -26.11
CA ALA A 503 -5.71 -3.28 -25.81
C ALA A 503 -6.12 -2.15 -26.76
N ILE A 504 -6.09 -0.92 -26.27
CA ILE A 504 -6.34 0.29 -27.06
C ILE A 504 -4.99 0.90 -27.42
N ASN A 505 -4.81 1.30 -28.68
CA ASN A 505 -3.57 1.93 -29.12
C ASN A 505 -3.52 3.36 -28.58
N PRO A 506 -2.57 3.72 -27.70
CA PRO A 506 -2.60 5.04 -27.06
C PRO A 506 -2.21 6.18 -28.01
N LEU A 507 -1.63 5.88 -29.18
CA LEU A 507 -1.34 6.88 -30.21
C LEU A 507 -2.55 7.19 -31.11
N THR A 508 -3.40 6.19 -31.37
CA THR A 508 -4.47 6.29 -32.39
C THR A 508 -5.88 6.11 -31.83
N GLY A 509 -6.03 5.62 -30.60
CA GLY A 509 -7.31 5.28 -29.97
C GLY A 509 -8.00 4.03 -30.56
N ILE A 510 -7.36 3.30 -31.47
CA ILE A 510 -7.97 2.15 -32.15
C ILE A 510 -7.93 0.90 -31.27
N GLU A 511 -9.05 0.17 -31.20
CA GLU A 511 -9.18 -1.10 -30.48
C GLU A 511 -8.38 -2.23 -31.16
N GLY A 512 -7.62 -2.96 -30.34
CA GLY A 512 -6.87 -4.15 -30.73
C GLY A 512 -7.75 -5.38 -30.94
N LYS A 513 -7.11 -6.52 -31.25
CA LYS A 513 -7.84 -7.78 -31.44
C LYS A 513 -8.24 -8.38 -30.09
N VAL A 514 -9.53 -8.72 -29.95
CA VAL A 514 -10.05 -9.41 -28.76
C VAL A 514 -9.41 -10.79 -28.61
N THR A 515 -8.88 -11.04 -27.43
CA THR A 515 -8.30 -12.31 -26.98
C THR A 515 -9.20 -12.90 -25.90
N SER A 516 -9.50 -14.19 -25.99
CA SER A 516 -10.48 -14.85 -25.14
C SER A 516 -9.90 -16.09 -24.46
N LEU A 517 -10.25 -16.30 -23.19
CA LEU A 517 -9.87 -17.46 -22.38
C LEU A 517 -11.11 -18.04 -21.68
N GLY A 518 -11.40 -19.32 -21.90
CA GLY A 518 -12.48 -20.02 -21.19
C GLY A 518 -12.06 -20.40 -19.76
N ILE A 519 -12.93 -20.23 -18.78
CA ILE A 519 -12.69 -20.55 -17.36
C ILE A 519 -13.83 -21.43 -16.84
N GLU A 520 -13.53 -22.62 -16.34
CA GLU A 520 -14.50 -23.53 -15.71
C GLU A 520 -14.25 -23.59 -14.20
N ILE A 521 -15.25 -23.18 -13.40
CA ILE A 521 -15.23 -23.31 -11.93
C ILE A 521 -15.97 -24.58 -11.55
N THR A 522 -15.29 -25.55 -10.93
CA THR A 522 -15.93 -26.80 -10.47
C THR A 522 -16.81 -26.57 -9.24
N PRO A 523 -17.85 -27.40 -9.01
CA PRO A 523 -18.65 -27.31 -7.80
C PRO A 523 -17.87 -27.76 -6.54
N PRO A 524 -18.26 -27.28 -5.35
CA PRO A 524 -17.66 -27.71 -4.09
C PRO A 524 -17.89 -29.19 -3.80
N TRP A 525 -17.04 -29.78 -2.94
CA TRP A 525 -16.99 -31.23 -2.70
C TRP A 525 -18.31 -31.80 -2.14
N TRP A 526 -19.05 -31.05 -1.31
CA TRP A 526 -20.35 -31.46 -0.77
C TRP A 526 -21.49 -31.47 -1.81
N LEU A 527 -21.29 -30.81 -2.96
CA LEU A 527 -22.21 -30.85 -4.12
C LEU A 527 -21.71 -31.78 -5.23
N SER A 528 -20.58 -32.46 -5.02
CA SER A 528 -19.99 -33.40 -5.97
C SER A 528 -20.88 -34.63 -6.19
N GLY A 529 -20.71 -35.28 -7.35
CA GLY A 529 -21.43 -36.53 -7.64
C GLY A 529 -21.14 -37.63 -6.60
N TYR A 530 -19.90 -37.72 -6.11
CA TYR A 530 -19.51 -38.68 -5.09
C TYR A 530 -20.18 -38.41 -3.74
N ALA A 531 -20.31 -37.15 -3.33
CA ALA A 531 -21.03 -36.79 -2.11
C ALA A 531 -22.53 -37.09 -2.22
N LYS A 532 -23.14 -36.84 -3.39
CA LYS A 532 -24.54 -37.23 -3.63
C LYS A 532 -24.73 -38.75 -3.54
N ILE A 533 -23.79 -39.53 -4.06
CA ILE A 533 -23.79 -40.99 -3.93
C ILE A 533 -23.60 -41.41 -2.47
N SER A 534 -22.68 -40.79 -1.72
CA SER A 534 -22.48 -41.12 -0.31
C SER A 534 -23.72 -40.81 0.53
N TYR A 535 -24.41 -39.70 0.28
CA TYR A 535 -25.69 -39.39 0.95
C TYR A 535 -26.75 -40.47 0.70
N ILE A 536 -26.86 -40.96 -0.54
CA ILE A 536 -27.78 -42.05 -0.89
C ILE A 536 -27.38 -43.35 -0.18
N VAL A 537 -26.09 -43.68 -0.12
CA VAL A 537 -25.58 -44.88 0.55
C VAL A 537 -25.82 -44.80 2.07
N THR A 538 -25.52 -43.66 2.71
CA THR A 538 -25.78 -43.46 4.14
C THR A 538 -27.27 -43.57 4.45
N PHE A 539 -28.14 -43.01 3.61
CA PHE A 539 -29.59 -43.15 3.75
C PHE A 539 -30.04 -44.63 3.65
N LEU A 540 -29.50 -45.38 2.68
CA LEU A 540 -29.77 -46.82 2.54
C LEU A 540 -29.25 -47.63 3.74
N ILE A 541 -28.10 -47.28 4.31
CA ILE A 541 -27.56 -47.91 5.52
C ILE A 541 -28.46 -47.66 6.72
N ILE A 542 -28.98 -46.44 6.89
CA ILE A 542 -29.92 -46.11 7.99
C ILE A 542 -31.21 -46.93 7.86
N VAL A 543 -31.76 -47.04 6.65
CA VAL A 543 -32.93 -47.88 6.37
C VAL A 543 -32.62 -49.37 6.65
N PHE A 544 -31.43 -49.84 6.30
CA PHE A 544 -30.98 -51.22 6.58
C PHE A 544 -30.83 -51.50 8.08
N VAL A 545 -30.31 -50.56 8.87
CA VAL A 545 -30.18 -50.69 10.33
C VAL A 545 -31.54 -50.79 11.01
N LEU A 546 -32.52 -49.99 10.56
CA LEU A 546 -33.91 -50.06 11.05
C LEU A 546 -34.59 -51.40 10.71
N LEU A 547 -34.35 -51.95 9.52
CA LEU A 547 -34.79 -53.29 9.13
C LEU A 547 -34.11 -54.39 9.97
N LYS A 548 -32.81 -54.25 10.27
CA LYS A 548 -32.06 -55.21 11.11
C LYS A 548 -32.57 -55.23 12.56
N ALA A 549 -32.93 -54.08 13.12
CA ALA A 549 -33.48 -53.98 14.46
C ALA A 549 -34.84 -54.71 14.59
N PHE A 550 -35.66 -54.67 13.53
CA PHE A 550 -36.93 -55.39 13.47
C PHE A 550 -36.75 -56.91 13.34
N LEU A 551 -35.73 -57.36 12.60
CA LEU A 551 -35.39 -58.78 12.44
C LEU A 551 -34.75 -59.40 13.70
N LYS A 552 -33.91 -58.65 14.43
CA LYS A 552 -33.22 -59.11 15.66
C LYS A 552 -34.17 -59.49 16.80
N ARG A 553 -35.38 -58.93 16.82
CA ARG A 553 -36.42 -59.29 17.79
C ARG A 553 -36.98 -60.71 17.56
N ARG A 554 -36.84 -61.24 16.34
CA ARG A 554 -37.22 -62.60 15.93
C ARG A 554 -36.14 -63.63 16.28
N GLU A 555 -34.88 -63.18 16.39
CA GLU A 555 -33.67 -64.00 16.65
C GLU A 555 -33.57 -64.52 18.08
N ILE A 556 -34.17 -63.84 19.07
CA ILE A 556 -34.12 -64.25 20.48
C ILE A 556 -34.86 -65.58 20.69
N GLN A 557 -35.87 -65.90 19.88
CA GLN A 557 -36.53 -67.21 19.92
C GLN A 557 -35.69 -68.34 19.30
N HIS A 558 -34.64 -68.02 18.52
CA HIS A 558 -33.70 -68.98 17.95
C HIS A 558 -32.59 -69.39 18.96
N GLN A 559 -32.42 -68.64 20.06
CA GLN A 559 -31.36 -68.85 21.06
C GLN A 559 -31.44 -70.18 21.82
N ILE A 560 -32.60 -70.84 21.86
CA ILE A 560 -32.76 -72.14 22.54
C ILE A 560 -32.20 -73.30 21.69
N ALA A 561 -32.23 -73.18 20.36
CA ALA A 561 -31.62 -74.15 19.44
C ALA A 561 -30.07 -74.05 19.37
N LEU A 562 -29.51 -72.88 19.73
CA LEU A 562 -28.07 -72.57 19.67
C LEU A 562 -27.23 -73.20 20.80
N SER A 563 -27.83 -73.80 21.83
CA SER A 563 -27.06 -74.47 22.89
C SER A 563 -26.49 -75.83 22.45
N GLU A 564 -27.16 -76.53 21.52
CA GLU A 564 -26.61 -77.73 20.87
C GLU A 564 -25.54 -77.38 19.83
N GLU A 565 -25.61 -76.19 19.22
CA GLU A 565 -24.61 -75.67 18.29
C GLU A 565 -23.33 -75.20 19.02
N ARG A 566 -23.43 -74.75 20.27
CA ARG A 566 -22.28 -74.35 21.12
C ARG A 566 -21.27 -75.46 21.35
N LEU A 567 -21.70 -76.73 21.42
CA LEU A 567 -20.79 -77.87 21.57
C LEU A 567 -19.96 -78.12 20.30
N LYS A 568 -20.55 -77.87 19.11
CA LYS A 568 -19.83 -77.88 17.82
C LYS A 568 -18.91 -76.67 17.65
N LEU A 569 -19.35 -75.48 18.09
CA LEU A 569 -18.59 -74.24 18.00
C LEU A 569 -17.39 -74.19 18.95
N SER A 570 -17.41 -74.89 20.09
CA SER A 570 -16.27 -74.97 21.00
C SER A 570 -15.05 -75.69 20.39
N LEU A 571 -15.29 -76.64 19.46
CA LEU A 571 -14.25 -77.31 18.66
C LEU A 571 -13.78 -76.48 17.46
N TRP A 572 -14.64 -75.63 16.91
CA TRP A 572 -14.29 -74.69 15.83
C TRP A 572 -13.53 -73.45 16.33
N GLY A 573 -13.80 -73.02 17.57
CA GLY A 573 -13.26 -71.78 18.15
C GLY A 573 -11.78 -71.84 18.56
N SER A 574 -11.17 -73.02 18.75
CA SER A 574 -9.74 -73.10 19.08
C SER A 574 -8.83 -72.87 17.87
N GLY A 575 -9.34 -73.13 16.65
CA GLY A 575 -8.55 -73.11 15.41
C GLY A 575 -7.53 -74.24 15.29
N ASP A 576 -7.44 -75.11 16.29
CA ASP A 576 -6.47 -76.21 16.33
C ASP A 576 -6.95 -77.38 15.47
N GLU A 577 -6.02 -78.04 14.81
CA GLU A 577 -6.30 -79.26 14.08
C GLU A 577 -6.35 -80.44 15.06
N MET A 578 -7.49 -81.13 15.15
CA MET A 578 -7.63 -82.28 16.06
C MET A 578 -7.40 -83.59 15.31
N TRP A 579 -6.64 -84.48 15.93
CA TRP A 579 -6.37 -85.81 15.42
C TRP A 579 -6.68 -86.87 16.48
N ASP A 580 -7.23 -87.99 16.02
CA ASP A 580 -7.61 -89.15 16.84
C ASP A 580 -7.00 -90.39 16.19
N TRP A 581 -6.00 -90.94 16.86
CA TRP A 581 -5.23 -92.07 16.41
C TRP A 581 -5.71 -93.33 17.12
N ASP A 582 -6.32 -94.21 16.34
CA ASP A 582 -6.57 -95.59 16.72
C ASP A 582 -5.30 -96.40 16.42
N ILE A 583 -4.63 -96.85 17.49
CA ILE A 583 -3.30 -97.47 17.43
C ILE A 583 -3.42 -98.90 16.91
N GLU A 584 -4.54 -99.58 17.17
CA GLU A 584 -4.76 -100.97 16.75
C GLU A 584 -5.04 -101.06 15.25
N SER A 585 -5.86 -100.14 14.72
CA SER A 585 -6.16 -100.11 13.28
C SER A 585 -5.15 -99.31 12.44
N GLY A 586 -4.26 -98.55 13.09
CA GLY A 586 -3.27 -97.67 12.47
C GLY A 586 -3.87 -96.47 11.73
N LYS A 587 -5.17 -96.17 11.93
CA LYS A 587 -5.88 -95.08 11.26
C LYS A 587 -5.86 -93.81 12.11
N ILE A 588 -5.53 -92.69 11.47
CA ILE A 588 -5.62 -91.37 12.09
C ILE A 588 -6.81 -90.62 11.49
N TYR A 589 -7.78 -90.30 12.34
CA TYR A 589 -8.92 -89.46 12.00
C TYR A 589 -8.58 -88.01 12.33
N ARG A 590 -8.60 -87.14 11.32
CA ARG A 590 -8.31 -85.70 11.47
C ARG A 590 -9.58 -84.89 11.24
N SER A 591 -9.76 -83.85 12.04
CA SER A 591 -10.85 -82.88 11.90
C SER A 591 -10.30 -81.46 11.99
N ASN A 592 -10.91 -80.52 11.26
CA ASN A 592 -10.44 -79.15 11.10
C ASN A 592 -9.05 -79.06 10.40
N ILE A 593 -8.86 -79.88 9.35
CA ILE A 593 -7.58 -80.05 8.64
C ILE A 593 -7.15 -78.75 7.97
N TRP A 594 -5.94 -78.27 8.27
CA TRP A 594 -5.36 -77.18 7.50
C TRP A 594 -4.90 -77.71 6.14
N GLY A 595 -5.51 -77.21 5.06
CA GLY A 595 -5.27 -77.72 3.70
C GLY A 595 -3.79 -77.75 3.27
N SER A 596 -2.94 -76.89 3.85
CA SER A 596 -1.51 -76.79 3.60
C SER A 596 -0.60 -77.65 4.50
N LEU A 597 -1.10 -78.18 5.63
CA LEU A 597 -0.28 -78.95 6.58
C LEU A 597 -0.47 -80.46 6.39
N GLU A 598 0.61 -81.16 6.05
CA GLU A 598 0.65 -82.62 6.17
C GLU A 598 0.87 -83.03 7.61
N PHE A 599 0.24 -84.14 8.03
CA PHE A 599 0.43 -84.64 9.39
C PHE A 599 1.92 -84.96 9.64
N PRO A 600 2.46 -84.71 10.84
CA PRO A 600 3.87 -84.98 11.15
C PRO A 600 4.25 -86.45 10.93
N ARG A 601 5.27 -86.67 10.10
CA ARG A 601 5.85 -87.98 9.80
C ARG A 601 6.99 -88.24 10.76
N ASP A 602 6.69 -88.84 11.90
CA ASP A 602 7.64 -89.14 12.97
C ASP A 602 8.09 -90.61 13.01
N GLY A 603 7.56 -91.45 12.10
CA GLY A 603 7.90 -92.87 11.99
C GLY A 603 7.17 -93.77 13.01
N GLN A 604 6.31 -93.21 13.85
CA GLN A 604 5.56 -93.95 14.87
C GLN A 604 4.04 -93.70 14.78
N ARG A 605 3.60 -92.44 14.71
CA ARG A 605 2.19 -92.08 14.45
C ARG A 605 1.91 -92.12 12.94
N SER A 606 2.85 -91.63 12.14
CA SER A 606 2.74 -91.66 10.68
C SER A 606 4.10 -91.74 9.99
N GLY A 607 4.12 -92.29 8.77
CA GLY A 607 5.34 -92.60 8.02
C GLY A 607 5.87 -94.00 8.32
N LYS A 608 6.46 -94.66 7.32
CA LYS A 608 7.11 -95.98 7.47
C LYS A 608 8.60 -95.85 7.75
N GLU A 609 9.22 -96.87 8.35
CA GLU A 609 10.69 -96.93 8.47
C GLU A 609 11.35 -96.78 7.09
N GLY A 610 12.13 -95.71 6.91
CA GLY A 610 12.83 -95.38 5.67
C GLY A 610 12.21 -94.27 4.80
N GLU A 611 11.03 -93.74 5.14
CA GLU A 611 10.44 -92.57 4.45
C GLU A 611 11.02 -91.24 4.95
N GLU A 612 11.20 -90.24 4.06
CA GLU A 612 11.64 -88.90 4.46
C GLU A 612 10.63 -88.22 5.39
N SER A 613 11.09 -87.83 6.58
CA SER A 613 10.29 -87.08 7.55
C SER A 613 10.05 -85.64 7.07
N ASN A 614 8.83 -85.14 7.27
CA ASN A 614 8.49 -83.72 7.07
C ASN A 614 8.78 -82.86 8.32
N ILE A 615 9.37 -83.44 9.36
CA ILE A 615 9.85 -82.72 10.55
C ILE A 615 11.28 -82.22 10.27
N HIS A 616 11.60 -80.98 10.66
CA HIS A 616 12.91 -80.39 10.44
C HIS A 616 14.03 -81.26 11.06
N PRO A 617 15.16 -81.51 10.38
CA PRO A 617 16.19 -82.45 10.85
C PRO A 617 16.71 -82.20 12.28
N GLN A 618 16.83 -80.93 12.68
CA GLN A 618 17.25 -80.55 14.03
C GLN A 618 16.20 -80.85 15.14
N ASP A 619 14.95 -81.11 14.77
CA ASP A 619 13.84 -81.31 15.71
C ASP A 619 13.40 -82.78 15.82
N GLN A 620 13.82 -83.65 14.90
CA GLN A 620 13.36 -85.04 14.79
C GLN A 620 13.66 -85.89 16.03
N GLU A 621 14.90 -85.88 16.53
CA GLU A 621 15.28 -86.69 17.71
C GLU A 621 14.48 -86.27 18.95
N ARG A 622 14.34 -84.96 19.16
CA ARG A 622 13.63 -84.39 20.31
C ARG A 622 12.14 -84.77 20.31
N VAL A 623 11.49 -84.74 19.14
CA VAL A 623 10.09 -85.14 19.00
C VAL A 623 9.92 -86.63 19.27
N ARG A 624 10.79 -87.47 18.70
CA ARG A 624 10.78 -88.92 18.91
C ARG A 624 10.96 -89.30 20.38
N GLU A 625 11.90 -88.68 21.09
CA GLU A 625 12.10 -88.90 22.53
C GLU A 625 10.90 -88.45 23.37
N ALA A 626 10.29 -87.30 23.06
CA ALA A 626 9.11 -86.82 23.76
C ALA A 626 7.89 -87.74 23.54
N LEU A 627 7.73 -88.28 22.33
CA LEU A 627 6.64 -89.20 22.02
C LEU A 627 6.81 -90.53 22.74
N ASN A 628 8.02 -91.11 22.69
CA ASN A 628 8.35 -92.37 23.37
C ASN A 628 8.10 -92.29 24.88
N ARG A 629 8.52 -91.22 25.55
CA ARG A 629 8.27 -91.02 26.98
C ARG A 629 6.78 -91.04 27.32
N HIS A 630 5.93 -90.41 26.49
CA HIS A 630 4.49 -90.46 26.69
C HIS A 630 3.90 -91.87 26.45
N PHE A 631 4.37 -92.57 25.42
CA PHE A 631 3.96 -93.94 25.12
C PHE A 631 4.23 -94.91 26.28
N TYR A 632 5.43 -94.83 26.87
CA TYR A 632 5.83 -95.64 28.02
C TYR A 632 5.20 -95.18 29.36
N GLY A 633 4.34 -94.16 29.34
CA GLY A 633 3.63 -93.69 30.54
C GLY A 633 4.50 -92.83 31.48
N GLU A 634 5.67 -92.38 31.02
CA GLU A 634 6.58 -91.52 31.80
C GLU A 634 6.09 -90.05 31.87
N THR A 635 5.15 -89.66 31.00
CA THR A 635 4.50 -88.35 31.00
C THR A 635 2.98 -88.46 30.82
N ASP A 636 2.21 -87.59 31.49
CA ASP A 636 0.74 -87.59 31.44
C ASP A 636 0.15 -87.17 30.08
N HIS A 637 0.93 -86.44 29.28
CA HIS A 637 0.60 -85.97 27.94
C HIS A 637 1.87 -85.87 27.10
N PHE A 638 1.72 -85.94 25.78
CA PHE A 638 2.72 -85.56 24.81
C PHE A 638 2.58 -84.06 24.52
N GLU A 639 3.68 -83.33 24.59
CA GLU A 639 3.75 -81.93 24.17
C GLU A 639 5.09 -81.64 23.52
N ALA A 640 5.08 -81.17 22.27
CA ALA A 640 6.28 -80.76 21.59
C ALA A 640 6.04 -79.59 20.63
N THR A 641 6.94 -78.62 20.68
CA THR A 641 7.00 -77.51 19.72
C THR A 641 8.10 -77.78 18.71
N TYR A 642 7.80 -77.83 17.41
CA TYR A 642 8.78 -78.15 16.37
C TYR A 642 8.36 -77.65 14.99
N ARG A 643 9.28 -77.72 14.03
CA ARG A 643 9.05 -77.28 12.65
C ARG A 643 8.61 -78.44 11.76
N VAL A 644 7.51 -78.24 11.04
CA VAL A 644 6.99 -79.17 10.03
C VAL A 644 6.93 -78.48 8.68
N ARG A 645 7.31 -79.21 7.64
CA ARG A 645 7.29 -78.72 6.26
C ARG A 645 5.86 -78.75 5.71
N SER A 646 5.39 -77.61 5.25
CA SER A 646 4.11 -77.42 4.55
C SER A 646 4.12 -78.11 3.17
N LYS A 647 2.93 -78.37 2.60
CA LYS A 647 2.75 -78.79 1.20
C LYS A 647 3.33 -77.78 0.20
N THR A 648 3.44 -76.51 0.60
CA THR A 648 4.05 -75.43 -0.21
C THR A 648 5.57 -75.34 -0.09
N GLY A 649 6.19 -76.18 0.76
CA GLY A 649 7.64 -76.26 0.95
C GLY A 649 8.21 -75.41 2.09
N GLU A 650 7.41 -74.55 2.71
CA GLU A 650 7.80 -73.67 3.83
C GLU A 650 7.85 -74.40 5.18
N TRP A 651 8.68 -73.93 6.10
CA TRP A 651 8.75 -74.44 7.48
C TRP A 651 7.74 -73.71 8.38
N LEU A 652 6.81 -74.45 8.98
CA LEU A 652 5.83 -73.94 9.93
C LEU A 652 6.18 -74.39 11.34
N TRP A 653 6.12 -73.47 12.30
CA TRP A 653 6.22 -73.82 13.72
C TRP A 653 4.86 -74.32 14.22
N ILE A 654 4.84 -75.54 14.73
CA ILE A 654 3.66 -76.15 15.33
C ILE A 654 3.92 -76.52 16.79
N LEU A 655 2.85 -76.44 17.59
CA LEU A 655 2.73 -77.03 18.91
C LEU A 655 1.81 -78.22 18.80
N ASP A 656 2.32 -79.41 19.06
CA ASP A 656 1.57 -80.66 19.03
C ASP A 656 1.36 -81.16 20.46
N ARG A 657 0.10 -81.34 20.87
CA ARG A 657 -0.31 -81.80 22.19
C ARG A 657 -1.22 -82.98 22.08
N ALA A 658 -0.97 -84.04 22.84
CA ALA A 658 -1.78 -85.23 22.76
C ALA A 658 -1.79 -86.03 24.05
N LYS A 659 -2.80 -86.90 24.17
CA LYS A 659 -2.98 -87.78 25.31
C LYS A 659 -3.48 -89.14 24.85
N ILE A 660 -2.92 -90.21 25.44
CA ILE A 660 -3.47 -91.56 25.33
C ILE A 660 -4.76 -91.61 26.17
N VAL A 661 -5.88 -91.87 25.50
CA VAL A 661 -7.22 -91.87 26.10
C VAL A 661 -7.72 -93.28 26.42
N GLU A 662 -7.06 -94.31 25.89
CA GLU A 662 -7.44 -95.71 26.09
C GLU A 662 -6.17 -96.59 26.10
N ARG A 663 -6.08 -97.50 27.08
CA ARG A 663 -5.02 -98.51 27.22
C ARG A 663 -5.65 -99.89 27.43
N ASP A 664 -4.93 -100.95 27.05
CA ASP A 664 -5.35 -102.34 27.28
C ASP A 664 -5.03 -102.82 28.72
N ASP A 665 -5.49 -104.02 29.08
CA ASP A 665 -5.25 -104.63 30.40
C ASP A 665 -3.77 -104.93 30.70
N LYS A 666 -2.87 -104.78 29.72
CA LYS A 666 -1.40 -104.91 29.84
C LYS A 666 -0.69 -103.56 29.78
N ASP A 667 -1.45 -102.47 29.90
CA ASP A 667 -1.01 -101.07 29.87
C ASP A 667 -0.43 -100.59 28.53
N HIS A 668 -0.75 -101.25 27.42
CA HIS A 668 -0.42 -100.75 26.09
C HIS A 668 -1.43 -99.71 25.61
N ALA A 669 -0.96 -98.66 24.94
CA ALA A 669 -1.81 -97.62 24.37
C ALA A 669 -2.67 -98.15 23.21
N LEU A 670 -3.99 -98.00 23.31
CA LEU A 670 -4.97 -98.39 22.28
C LEU A 670 -5.44 -97.20 21.45
N ARG A 671 -5.56 -96.01 22.07
CA ARG A 671 -6.04 -94.81 21.38
C ARG A 671 -5.42 -93.55 21.93
N MET A 672 -5.02 -92.65 21.04
CA MET A 672 -4.39 -91.37 21.38
C MET A 672 -5.06 -90.23 20.62
N THR A 673 -5.50 -89.21 21.33
CA THR A 673 -6.12 -88.01 20.73
C THR A 673 -5.25 -86.80 21.00
N GLY A 674 -5.15 -85.90 20.03
CA GLY A 674 -4.36 -84.69 20.15
C GLY A 674 -4.82 -83.54 19.29
N THR A 675 -4.16 -82.40 19.47
CA THR A 675 -4.38 -81.15 18.76
C THR A 675 -3.05 -80.57 18.30
N ILE A 676 -3.02 -80.07 17.06
CA ILE A 676 -1.89 -79.37 16.47
C ILE A 676 -2.26 -77.89 16.29
N LYS A 677 -1.42 -77.00 16.79
CA LYS A 677 -1.59 -75.53 16.73
C LYS A 677 -0.42 -74.85 16.01
N ASN A 678 -0.71 -73.90 15.11
CA ASN A 678 0.31 -73.12 14.40
C ASN A 678 0.70 -71.96 15.29
N ILE A 679 1.97 -71.91 15.66
CA ILE A 679 2.50 -70.84 16.52
C ILE A 679 3.48 -69.93 15.76
N SER A 680 3.50 -70.00 14.42
CA SER A 680 4.37 -69.17 13.59
C SER A 680 4.17 -67.67 13.84
N SER A 681 2.91 -67.22 14.01
CA SER A 681 2.57 -65.81 14.32
C SER A 681 3.01 -65.37 15.73
N PHE A 682 3.03 -66.30 16.69
CA PHE A 682 3.50 -66.06 18.06
C PHE A 682 5.04 -65.88 18.07
N LYS A 683 5.76 -66.70 17.29
CA LYS A 683 7.22 -66.57 17.16
C LYS A 683 7.65 -65.29 16.43
N THR A 684 6.89 -64.83 15.43
CA THR A 684 7.18 -63.52 14.79
C THR A 684 6.89 -62.32 15.69
N ALA A 685 5.90 -62.41 16.61
CA ALA A 685 5.64 -61.35 17.59
C ALA A 685 6.77 -61.23 18.64
N GLU A 686 7.38 -62.34 19.04
CA GLU A 686 8.56 -62.37 19.94
C GLU A 686 9.78 -61.65 19.32
N GLU A 687 9.99 -61.80 18.01
CA GLU A 687 11.06 -61.09 17.28
C GLU A 687 10.77 -59.59 17.11
N GLN A 688 9.50 -59.21 16.93
CA GLN A 688 9.09 -57.80 16.85
C GLN A 688 9.32 -57.04 18.18
N LEU A 689 9.07 -57.69 19.32
CA LEU A 689 9.35 -57.11 20.64
C LEU A 689 10.85 -56.81 20.83
N ARG A 690 11.74 -57.70 20.39
CA ARG A 690 13.20 -57.47 20.41
C ARG A 690 13.65 -56.34 19.50
N LEU A 691 12.99 -56.14 18.36
CA LEU A 691 13.25 -55.02 17.45
C LEU A 691 12.81 -53.68 18.07
N PHE A 692 11.68 -53.67 18.78
CA PHE A 692 11.18 -52.49 19.48
C PHE A 692 12.12 -52.05 20.63
N GLU A 693 12.62 -53.01 21.41
CA GLU A 693 13.61 -52.78 22.48
C GLU A 693 14.87 -52.08 21.94
N ARG A 694 15.46 -52.59 20.85
CA ARG A 694 16.63 -51.99 20.20
C ARG A 694 16.37 -50.62 19.57
N ALA A 695 15.14 -50.35 19.13
CA ALA A 695 14.79 -49.07 18.54
C ALA A 695 14.79 -47.96 19.60
N ILE A 696 14.27 -48.22 20.80
CA ILE A 696 14.26 -47.27 21.93
C ILE A 696 15.68 -46.98 22.44
N GLU A 697 16.55 -47.99 22.47
CA GLU A 697 17.96 -47.83 22.89
C GLU A 697 18.78 -46.90 21.97
N ASN A 698 18.41 -46.78 20.68
CA ASN A 698 19.17 -46.00 19.69
C ASN A 698 18.60 -44.60 19.41
N ILE A 699 17.59 -44.14 20.16
CA ILE A 699 17.03 -42.80 19.99
C ILE A 699 17.92 -41.77 20.71
N SER A 700 18.33 -40.72 20.01
CA SER A 700 19.16 -39.63 20.56
C SER A 700 18.40 -38.65 21.46
N GLU A 701 17.06 -38.75 21.49
CA GLU A 701 16.18 -37.95 22.34
C GLU A 701 15.95 -38.65 23.70
N GLY A 702 15.80 -37.86 24.75
CA GLY A 702 15.47 -38.38 26.07
C GLY A 702 14.02 -38.85 26.12
N VAL A 703 13.80 -40.12 26.47
CA VAL A 703 12.48 -40.71 26.65
C VAL A 703 12.32 -41.15 28.09
N PHE A 704 11.18 -40.83 28.69
CA PHE A 704 10.81 -41.27 30.04
C PHE A 704 9.34 -41.68 30.14
N ILE A 705 9.03 -42.52 31.11
CA ILE A 705 7.66 -42.96 31.43
C ILE A 705 7.34 -42.54 32.85
N LEU A 706 6.14 -42.01 33.07
CA LEU A 706 5.60 -41.67 34.38
C LEU A 706 4.40 -42.55 34.75
N ASP A 707 4.19 -42.76 36.04
CA ASP A 707 2.96 -43.33 36.59
C ASP A 707 1.81 -42.30 36.62
N THR A 708 0.62 -42.72 37.03
CA THR A 708 -0.55 -41.84 37.21
C THR A 708 -0.38 -40.77 38.30
N GLY A 709 0.64 -40.93 39.16
CA GLY A 709 1.07 -39.96 40.18
C GLY A 709 2.14 -38.97 39.70
N PHE A 710 2.55 -39.03 38.42
CA PHE A 710 3.65 -38.28 37.81
C PHE A 710 5.04 -38.61 38.38
N ASN A 711 5.28 -39.84 38.85
CA ASN A 711 6.60 -40.30 39.24
C ASN A 711 7.29 -41.05 38.10
N PHE A 712 8.60 -40.88 37.95
CA PHE A 712 9.37 -41.58 36.94
C PHE A 712 9.38 -43.09 37.18
N VAL A 713 8.96 -43.85 36.16
CA VAL A 713 8.96 -45.32 36.15
C VAL A 713 10.15 -45.85 35.37
N GLU A 714 10.47 -45.24 34.22
CA GLU A 714 11.47 -45.73 33.29
C GLU A 714 12.08 -44.57 32.49
N LEU A 715 13.36 -44.65 32.13
CA LEU A 715 14.08 -43.65 31.30
C LEU A 715 15.08 -44.34 30.38
N ASN A 716 15.20 -43.87 29.13
CA ASN A 716 16.23 -44.36 28.21
C ASN A 716 17.62 -43.77 28.51
N GLU A 717 18.68 -44.35 27.92
CA GLU A 717 20.06 -43.89 28.13
C GLU A 717 20.27 -42.43 27.67
N ALA A 718 19.64 -42.02 26.57
CA ALA A 718 19.73 -40.65 26.08
C ALA A 718 19.19 -39.62 27.09
N ALA A 719 18.11 -39.94 27.82
CA ALA A 719 17.57 -39.07 28.87
C ALA A 719 18.58 -38.87 30.00
N CYS A 720 19.28 -39.94 30.40
CA CYS A 720 20.34 -39.89 31.41
C CYS A 720 21.53 -39.05 30.92
N ASN A 721 21.94 -39.20 29.66
CA ASN A 721 23.04 -38.45 29.07
C ASN A 721 22.74 -36.94 28.96
N ILE A 722 21.53 -36.56 28.52
CA ILE A 722 21.13 -35.16 28.37
C ILE A 722 20.96 -34.50 29.75
N THR A 723 20.26 -35.15 30.67
CA THR A 723 19.98 -34.55 31.99
C THR A 723 21.13 -34.67 32.97
N ARG A 724 22.09 -35.57 32.71
CA ARG A 724 23.20 -35.94 33.60
C ARG A 724 22.74 -36.53 34.94
N TYR A 725 21.50 -37.02 35.01
CA TYR A 725 21.02 -37.83 36.12
C TYR A 725 21.19 -39.31 35.81
N THR A 726 21.50 -40.11 36.83
CA THR A 726 21.49 -41.57 36.67
C THR A 726 20.07 -42.11 36.85
N LYS A 727 19.79 -43.23 36.19
CA LYS A 727 18.47 -43.89 36.23
C LYS A 727 18.05 -44.21 37.68
N GLU A 728 18.99 -44.70 38.50
CA GLU A 728 18.74 -45.09 39.90
C GLU A 728 18.35 -43.91 40.80
N LEU A 729 18.87 -42.72 40.50
CA LEU A 729 18.58 -41.50 41.26
C LEU A 729 17.28 -40.81 40.82
N THR A 730 16.70 -41.22 39.70
CA THR A 730 15.56 -40.55 39.06
C THR A 730 14.27 -41.35 39.19
N ILE A 731 14.33 -42.68 39.09
CA ILE A 731 13.16 -43.56 39.25
C ILE A 731 12.51 -43.37 40.62
N GLY A 732 11.18 -43.32 40.65
CA GLY A 732 10.35 -43.15 41.84
C GLY A 732 10.23 -41.71 42.35
N LYS A 733 10.94 -40.75 41.75
CA LYS A 733 10.79 -39.33 42.09
C LYS A 733 9.69 -38.67 41.25
N PRO A 734 8.97 -37.68 41.79
CA PRO A 734 7.98 -36.92 41.04
C PRO A 734 8.67 -36.03 39.99
N MET A 735 8.05 -35.89 38.82
CA MET A 735 8.45 -34.91 37.82
C MET A 735 8.16 -33.49 38.35
N VAL A 736 9.22 -32.66 38.43
CA VAL A 736 9.17 -31.27 38.88
C VAL A 736 10.04 -30.41 37.96
N PHE A 737 9.50 -29.29 37.51
CA PHE A 737 10.25 -28.27 36.78
C PHE A 737 10.80 -27.25 37.79
N GLU A 738 12.04 -27.46 38.24
CA GLU A 738 12.66 -26.75 39.37
C GLU A 738 12.76 -25.23 39.19
N LYS A 739 12.86 -24.75 37.95
CA LYS A 739 12.92 -23.31 37.64
C LYS A 739 11.57 -22.59 37.65
N TYR A 740 10.48 -23.34 37.70
CA TYR A 740 9.13 -22.79 37.61
C TYR A 740 8.42 -22.88 38.95
N SER A 741 7.46 -21.98 39.17
CA SER A 741 6.72 -21.94 40.43
C SER A 741 5.96 -23.25 40.69
N VAL A 742 5.63 -23.47 41.97
CA VAL A 742 4.80 -24.61 42.38
C VAL A 742 3.43 -24.57 41.69
N ASP A 743 2.88 -23.38 41.43
CA ASP A 743 1.60 -23.21 40.75
C ASP A 743 1.68 -23.58 39.26
N TYR A 744 2.78 -23.25 38.58
CA TYR A 744 3.00 -23.66 37.19
C TYR A 744 3.11 -25.18 37.05
N ASN A 745 3.83 -25.83 37.97
CA ASN A 745 3.90 -27.30 38.04
C ASN A 745 2.52 -27.95 38.26
N LYS A 746 1.66 -27.36 39.11
CA LYS A 746 0.28 -27.84 39.30
C LYS A 746 -0.57 -27.66 38.05
N GLN A 747 -0.43 -26.54 37.36
CA GLN A 747 -1.18 -26.25 36.14
C GLN A 747 -0.86 -27.25 35.03
N ILE A 748 0.41 -27.62 34.86
CA ILE A 748 0.82 -28.62 33.86
C ILE A 748 0.21 -29.99 34.18
N LYS A 749 0.25 -30.41 35.45
CA LYS A 749 -0.40 -31.66 35.88
C LYS A 749 -1.90 -31.65 35.59
N GLN A 750 -2.59 -30.54 35.85
CA GLN A 750 -4.02 -30.41 35.55
C GLN A 750 -4.29 -30.47 34.04
N LEU A 751 -3.48 -29.81 33.21
CA LEU A 751 -3.61 -29.85 31.76
C LEU A 751 -3.41 -31.28 31.22
N LEU A 752 -2.39 -32.00 31.71
CA LEU A 752 -2.14 -33.40 31.35
C LEU A 752 -3.28 -34.33 31.78
N MET A 753 -3.92 -34.09 32.93
CA MET A 753 -5.08 -34.87 33.37
C MET A 753 -6.35 -34.56 32.56
N GLN A 754 -6.52 -33.33 32.07
CA GLN A 754 -7.72 -32.92 31.31
C GLN A 754 -7.62 -33.22 29.81
N GLN A 755 -6.44 -32.97 29.22
CA GLN A 755 -6.24 -33.00 27.77
C GLN A 755 -5.48 -34.24 27.30
N GLY A 756 -4.79 -34.94 28.21
CA GLY A 756 -4.03 -36.14 27.89
C GLY A 756 -2.75 -35.91 27.08
N GLN A 757 -2.39 -34.66 26.77
CA GLN A 757 -1.17 -34.30 26.06
C GLN A 757 -0.68 -32.92 26.51
N TRP A 758 0.63 -32.70 26.50
CA TRP A 758 1.24 -31.41 26.80
C TRP A 758 2.62 -31.28 26.15
N ASN A 759 2.87 -30.17 25.47
CA ASN A 759 4.11 -29.91 24.77
C ASN A 759 4.57 -28.46 24.94
N THR A 760 5.86 -28.25 25.22
CA THR A 760 6.43 -26.90 25.40
C THR A 760 7.97 -26.87 25.36
N GLU A 761 8.54 -25.66 25.24
CA GLU A 761 9.96 -25.40 25.50
C GLU A 761 10.10 -24.87 26.94
N ILE A 762 10.93 -25.52 27.77
CA ILE A 762 11.17 -25.13 29.16
C ILE A 762 12.65 -25.15 29.51
N GLU A 763 13.05 -24.27 30.42
CA GLU A 763 14.39 -24.31 30.99
C GLU A 763 14.47 -25.39 32.07
N SER A 764 15.48 -26.25 31.95
CA SER A 764 15.77 -27.30 32.92
C SER A 764 17.20 -27.20 33.43
N ILE A 765 17.47 -27.86 34.56
CA ILE A 765 18.76 -27.91 35.22
C ILE A 765 19.29 -29.34 35.06
N ARG A 766 20.54 -29.47 34.61
CA ARG A 766 21.23 -30.76 34.58
C ARG A 766 21.74 -31.13 35.98
N GLY A 767 22.07 -32.40 36.19
CA GLY A 767 22.62 -32.89 37.45
C GLY A 767 23.91 -32.21 37.94
N ASP A 768 24.61 -31.46 37.08
CA ASP A 768 25.80 -30.66 37.42
C ASP A 768 25.52 -29.17 37.70
N GLY A 769 24.25 -28.75 37.65
CA GLY A 769 23.81 -27.37 37.87
C GLY A 769 23.81 -26.49 36.62
N SER A 770 24.23 -26.99 35.45
CA SER A 770 24.13 -26.23 34.20
C SER A 770 22.69 -26.15 33.70
N ILE A 771 22.31 -25.00 33.14
CA ILE A 771 20.97 -24.77 32.60
C ILE A 771 20.98 -25.12 31.11
N PHE A 772 19.91 -25.77 30.65
CA PHE A 772 19.67 -25.99 29.24
C PHE A 772 18.19 -25.79 28.88
N LEU A 773 17.94 -25.51 27.61
CA LEU A 773 16.59 -25.32 27.08
C LEU A 773 16.12 -26.65 26.50
N MET A 774 15.02 -27.15 27.05
CA MET A 774 14.46 -28.46 26.76
C MET A 774 13.15 -28.31 26.00
N GLU A 775 13.07 -28.91 24.82
CA GLU A 775 11.80 -29.09 24.09
C GLU A 775 11.19 -30.42 24.56
N LEU A 776 10.04 -30.38 25.25
CA LEU A 776 9.43 -31.51 25.94
C LEU A 776 7.99 -31.74 25.48
N THR A 777 7.65 -32.98 25.14
CA THR A 777 6.30 -33.46 24.86
C THR A 777 5.94 -34.59 25.81
N ILE A 778 4.73 -34.58 26.38
CA ILE A 778 4.22 -35.61 27.30
C ILE A 778 2.82 -36.02 26.85
N ASP A 779 2.60 -37.32 26.63
CA ASP A 779 1.34 -37.89 26.20
C ASP A 779 0.83 -38.96 27.19
N ALA A 780 -0.48 -39.01 27.38
CA ALA A 780 -1.18 -40.00 28.20
C ALA A 780 -1.37 -41.33 27.44
N ILE A 781 -1.10 -42.43 28.12
CA ILE A 781 -1.28 -43.80 27.62
C ILE A 781 -2.49 -44.42 28.33
N TYR A 782 -3.46 -44.87 27.54
CA TYR A 782 -4.69 -45.51 28.01
C TYR A 782 -4.67 -47.02 27.72
N ASP A 783 -5.33 -47.81 28.55
CA ASP A 783 -5.57 -49.23 28.29
C ASP A 783 -6.74 -49.45 27.30
N GLU A 784 -7.01 -50.72 26.97
CA GLU A 784 -8.10 -51.12 26.08
C GLU A 784 -9.50 -50.76 26.61
N GLN A 785 -9.63 -50.45 27.91
CA GLN A 785 -10.87 -50.02 28.55
C GLN A 785 -10.98 -48.49 28.62
N GLY A 786 -9.98 -47.76 28.11
CA GLY A 786 -9.93 -46.30 28.11
C GLY A 786 -9.50 -45.67 29.44
N LEU A 787 -8.94 -46.46 30.36
CA LEU A 787 -8.41 -45.95 31.64
C LEU A 787 -6.96 -45.53 31.46
N LEU A 788 -6.60 -44.40 32.06
CA LEU A 788 -5.22 -43.88 32.07
C LEU A 788 -4.31 -44.84 32.83
N THR A 789 -3.22 -45.29 32.19
CA THR A 789 -2.23 -46.19 32.80
C THR A 789 -0.90 -45.48 33.11
N HIS A 790 -0.36 -44.73 32.15
CA HIS A 790 0.96 -44.09 32.24
C HIS A 790 1.00 -42.80 31.43
N TYR A 791 2.05 -42.01 31.62
CA TYR A 791 2.42 -40.93 30.69
C TYR A 791 3.77 -41.24 30.05
N VAL A 792 3.97 -40.88 28.78
CA VAL A 792 5.26 -40.96 28.11
C VAL A 792 5.73 -39.56 27.77
N GLY A 793 6.96 -39.24 28.16
CA GLY A 793 7.61 -37.97 27.87
C GLY A 793 8.80 -38.14 26.93
N VAL A 794 8.92 -37.28 25.93
CA VAL A 794 10.05 -37.21 24.99
C VAL A 794 10.61 -35.79 24.99
N PHE A 795 11.93 -35.66 25.10
CA PHE A 795 12.58 -34.36 25.11
C PHE A 795 13.93 -34.29 24.38
N SER A 796 14.25 -33.10 23.90
CA SER A 796 15.53 -32.78 23.26
C SER A 796 16.14 -31.48 23.82
N ASP A 797 17.47 -31.37 23.74
CA ASP A 797 18.22 -30.18 24.12
C ASP A 797 18.40 -29.26 22.90
N ILE A 798 17.80 -28.07 22.98
CA ILE A 798 17.73 -27.11 21.87
C ILE A 798 18.60 -25.87 22.08
N SER A 799 19.41 -25.84 23.15
CA SER A 799 20.23 -24.66 23.51
C SER A 799 21.16 -24.21 22.40
N HIS A 800 21.91 -25.12 21.79
CA HIS A 800 22.87 -24.80 20.72
C HIS A 800 22.17 -24.31 19.44
N ARG A 801 21.01 -24.90 19.10
CA ARG A 801 20.20 -24.52 17.94
C ARG A 801 19.71 -23.07 18.06
N LYS A 802 19.20 -22.67 19.22
CA LYS A 802 18.69 -21.30 19.46
C LYS A 802 19.80 -20.25 19.48
N GLN A 803 20.96 -20.55 20.08
CA GLN A 803 22.10 -19.61 20.10
C GLN A 803 22.58 -19.25 18.69
N GLN A 804 22.70 -20.25 17.81
CA GLN A 804 23.09 -20.03 16.41
C GLN A 804 22.03 -19.24 15.63
N GLU A 805 20.75 -19.48 15.90
CA GLU A 805 19.65 -18.75 15.27
C GLU A 805 19.64 -17.26 15.66
N GLU A 806 19.93 -16.95 16.92
CA GLU A 806 19.94 -15.57 17.43
C GLU A 806 21.13 -14.77 16.89
N GLU A 807 22.31 -15.39 16.76
CA GLU A 807 23.50 -14.77 16.17
C GLU A 807 23.31 -14.48 14.67
N LEU A 808 22.70 -15.42 13.93
CA LEU A 808 22.35 -15.21 12.51
C LEU A 808 21.34 -14.06 12.34
N ARG A 809 20.35 -13.97 13.24
CA ARG A 809 19.36 -12.89 13.25
C ARG A 809 20.01 -11.52 13.46
N ARG A 810 21.00 -11.40 14.36
CA ARG A 810 21.73 -10.15 14.59
C ARG A 810 22.53 -9.70 13.35
N LEU A 811 23.22 -10.63 12.68
CA LEU A 811 24.03 -10.31 11.49
C LEU A 811 23.21 -9.93 10.25
N THR A 812 21.96 -10.41 10.17
CA THR A 812 21.11 -10.19 8.99
C THR A 812 20.28 -8.91 9.08
N ASN A 813 19.98 -8.43 10.30
CA ASN A 813 18.96 -7.39 10.53
C ASN A 813 19.50 -6.05 11.04
N ASN A 814 20.78 -5.94 11.40
CA ASN A 814 21.38 -4.71 11.92
C ASN A 814 22.58 -4.24 11.09
N ASP A 815 22.85 -2.94 11.12
CA ASP A 815 24.03 -2.28 10.55
C ASP A 815 25.23 -2.41 11.51
N LEU A 816 26.38 -2.83 10.99
CA LEU A 816 27.55 -3.14 11.82
C LEU A 816 28.25 -1.90 12.38
N LEU A 817 28.10 -0.74 11.73
CA LEU A 817 28.78 0.50 12.16
C LEU A 817 28.00 1.19 13.28
N THR A 818 26.70 1.41 13.06
CA THR A 818 25.84 2.19 13.98
C THR A 818 25.07 1.32 14.97
N GLY A 819 24.98 0.01 14.75
CA GLY A 819 24.17 -0.91 15.55
C GLY A 819 22.66 -0.79 15.31
N LEU A 820 22.23 0.14 14.45
CA LEU A 820 20.82 0.35 14.10
C LEU A 820 20.28 -0.79 13.21
N PRO A 821 18.97 -1.06 13.23
CA PRO A 821 18.31 -1.88 12.23
C PRO A 821 18.64 -1.45 10.80
N ASN A 822 18.91 -2.43 9.93
CA ASN A 822 19.31 -2.18 8.55
C ASN A 822 18.10 -2.11 7.58
N ARG A 823 18.39 -1.85 6.30
CA ARG A 823 17.39 -1.79 5.23
C ARG A 823 16.49 -3.04 5.13
N SER A 824 17.04 -4.24 5.31
CA SER A 824 16.29 -5.49 5.24
C SER A 824 15.24 -5.56 6.37
N ASN A 825 15.61 -5.14 7.57
CA ASN A 825 14.71 -5.07 8.72
C ASN A 825 13.58 -4.05 8.48
N LEU A 826 13.91 -2.87 7.94
CA LEU A 826 12.90 -1.88 7.56
C LEU A 826 11.89 -2.47 6.56
N GLN A 827 12.36 -3.14 5.51
CA GLN A 827 11.47 -3.72 4.50
C GLN A 827 10.50 -4.74 5.08
N VAL A 828 10.99 -5.65 5.94
CA VAL A 828 10.13 -6.64 6.62
C VAL A 828 9.12 -5.95 7.54
N THR A 829 9.54 -4.90 8.26
CA THR A 829 8.65 -4.14 9.15
C THR A 829 7.55 -3.44 8.35
N LEU A 830 7.93 -2.77 7.26
CA LEU A 830 7.03 -2.02 6.39
C LEU A 830 6.03 -2.95 5.69
N GLU A 831 6.50 -4.09 5.17
CA GLU A 831 5.64 -5.14 4.58
C GLU A 831 4.61 -5.65 5.59
N ASN A 832 5.01 -5.86 6.85
CA ASN A 832 4.10 -6.28 7.91
C ASN A 832 3.06 -5.21 8.28
N LEU A 833 3.43 -3.93 8.29
CA LEU A 833 2.50 -2.83 8.58
C LEU A 833 1.49 -2.63 7.44
N VAL A 834 1.95 -2.67 6.18
CA VAL A 834 1.09 -2.59 4.99
C VAL A 834 0.14 -3.78 4.93
N LYS A 835 0.60 -5.01 5.20
CA LYS A 835 -0.28 -6.20 5.26
C LYS A 835 -1.35 -6.12 6.34
N LYS A 836 -1.08 -5.41 7.43
CA LYS A 836 -2.02 -5.20 8.54
C LYS A 836 -2.91 -3.98 8.35
N ASP A 837 -2.78 -3.27 7.22
CA ASP A 837 -3.47 -2.01 6.94
C ASP A 837 -3.33 -1.00 8.09
N HIS A 838 -2.12 -0.93 8.65
CA HIS A 838 -1.85 -0.07 9.80
C HIS A 838 -1.34 1.29 9.33
N HIS A 839 -1.97 2.39 9.75
CA HIS A 839 -1.51 3.73 9.38
C HIS A 839 -0.12 3.99 9.96
N HIS A 840 0.80 4.45 9.11
CA HIS A 840 2.17 4.72 9.49
C HIS A 840 2.81 5.81 8.62
N THR A 841 3.82 6.47 9.16
CA THR A 841 4.62 7.49 8.47
C THR A 841 6.02 6.96 8.27
N LEU A 842 6.50 7.05 7.05
CA LEU A 842 7.88 6.77 6.69
C LEU A 842 8.61 8.09 6.42
N MET A 843 9.72 8.31 7.11
CA MET A 843 10.63 9.43 6.87
C MET A 843 11.97 8.88 6.38
N ILE A 844 12.47 9.35 5.25
CA ILE A 844 13.83 9.09 4.79
C ILE A 844 14.66 10.35 4.98
N LEU A 845 15.85 10.18 5.54
CA LEU A 845 16.77 11.25 5.90
C LEU A 845 18.10 11.04 5.18
N ASP A 846 18.67 12.12 4.65
CA ASP A 846 19.99 12.14 4.02
C ASP A 846 20.81 13.31 4.59
N LEU A 847 22.08 13.04 4.89
CA LEU A 847 23.03 14.04 5.39
C LEU A 847 23.55 14.95 4.27
N ASP A 848 23.30 16.25 4.40
CA ASP A 848 23.71 17.22 3.40
C ASP A 848 25.24 17.32 3.30
N ASN A 849 25.77 17.21 2.08
CA ASN A 849 27.20 17.29 1.77
C ASN A 849 28.10 16.23 2.46
N PHE A 850 27.57 15.12 2.96
CA PHE A 850 28.39 14.06 3.62
C PHE A 850 29.55 13.56 2.76
N LYS A 851 29.34 13.40 1.44
CA LYS A 851 30.42 13.04 0.52
C LYS A 851 31.60 14.02 0.56
N LYS A 852 31.35 15.34 0.61
CA LYS A 852 32.42 16.34 0.70
C LYS A 852 33.18 16.23 2.02
N ILE A 853 32.50 15.87 3.10
CA ILE A 853 33.11 15.64 4.42
C ILE A 853 34.05 14.43 4.33
N ASN A 854 33.60 13.31 3.76
CA ASN A 854 34.45 12.14 3.52
C ASN A 854 35.65 12.45 2.64
N ASP A 855 35.44 13.20 1.55
CA ASP A 855 36.51 13.58 0.62
C ASP A 855 37.54 14.53 1.26
N SER A 856 37.14 15.32 2.28
CA SER A 856 38.00 16.33 2.93
C SER A 856 38.68 15.85 4.21
N LEU A 857 37.97 15.07 5.04
CA LEU A 857 38.42 14.65 6.39
C LEU A 857 38.70 13.14 6.49
N GLY A 858 38.37 12.37 5.46
CA GLY A 858 38.61 10.93 5.39
C GLY A 858 37.46 10.08 5.96
N HIS A 859 37.40 8.82 5.51
CA HIS A 859 36.30 7.90 5.84
C HIS A 859 36.17 7.60 7.33
N GLN A 860 37.27 7.55 8.09
CA GLN A 860 37.24 7.30 9.53
C GLN A 860 36.43 8.38 10.28
N VAL A 861 36.60 9.64 9.88
CA VAL A 861 35.87 10.78 10.47
C VAL A 861 34.39 10.76 10.04
N GLY A 862 34.11 10.32 8.81
CA GLY A 862 32.74 10.10 8.34
C GLY A 862 32.02 8.99 9.10
N ASP A 863 32.71 7.90 9.42
CA ASP A 863 32.16 6.79 10.20
C ASP A 863 31.83 7.24 11.64
N ASP A 864 32.73 8.00 12.27
CA ASP A 864 32.48 8.60 13.59
C ASP A 864 31.30 9.59 13.55
N LEU A 865 31.19 10.40 12.49
CA LEU A 865 30.06 11.29 12.27
C LEU A 865 28.74 10.52 12.18
N LEU A 866 28.70 9.41 11.44
CA LEU A 866 27.51 8.56 11.32
C LEU A 866 27.10 7.95 12.66
N CYS A 867 28.07 7.53 13.49
CA CYS A 867 27.81 7.07 14.85
C CYS A 867 27.22 8.18 15.73
N GLN A 868 27.76 9.39 15.69
CA GLN A 868 27.21 10.53 16.44
C GLN A 868 25.83 10.95 15.95
N VAL A 869 25.61 10.98 14.63
CA VAL A 869 24.31 11.23 14.00
C VAL A 869 23.27 10.23 14.49
N SER A 870 23.59 8.93 14.46
CA SER A 870 22.67 7.89 14.93
C SER A 870 22.28 8.07 16.39
N THR A 871 23.25 8.42 17.24
CA THR A 871 23.04 8.67 18.67
C THR A 871 22.19 9.91 18.91
N ARG A 872 22.43 10.98 18.13
CA ARG A 872 21.67 12.24 18.25
C ARG A 872 20.23 12.06 17.82
N ILE A 873 19.97 11.45 16.66
CA ILE A 873 18.60 11.18 16.19
C ILE A 873 17.87 10.30 17.22
N ALA A 874 18.50 9.21 17.69
CA ALA A 874 17.90 8.31 18.67
C ALA A 874 17.54 8.99 20.01
N GLY A 875 18.23 10.08 20.38
CA GLY A 875 17.95 10.85 21.59
C GLY A 875 16.74 11.80 21.47
N ILE A 876 16.37 12.19 20.25
CA ILE A 876 15.30 13.16 19.97
C ILE A 876 13.98 12.45 19.68
N ILE A 877 14.04 11.39 18.88
CA ILE A 877 12.83 10.72 18.40
C ILE A 877 12.07 10.04 19.57
N PRO A 878 10.73 10.03 19.54
CA PRO A 878 9.96 9.37 20.59
C PRO A 878 10.24 7.86 20.68
N LYS A 879 10.18 7.29 21.89
CA LYS A 879 10.45 5.84 22.15
C LYS A 879 9.58 4.85 21.38
N HIS A 880 8.48 5.31 20.78
CA HIS A 880 7.57 4.49 19.98
C HIS A 880 7.86 4.57 18.48
N THR A 881 8.91 5.28 18.07
CA THR A 881 9.38 5.34 16.69
C THR A 881 10.58 4.42 16.51
N SER A 882 10.77 3.93 15.29
CA SER A 882 11.89 3.05 14.96
C SER A 882 12.86 3.77 14.02
N LEU A 883 14.14 3.77 14.39
CA LEU A 883 15.23 4.35 13.59
C LEU A 883 16.01 3.25 12.87
N TYR A 884 16.28 3.46 11.60
CA TYR A 884 16.98 2.53 10.72
C TYR A 884 18.11 3.25 9.99
N ARG A 885 19.15 2.50 9.61
CA ARG A 885 20.17 2.95 8.67
C ARG A 885 20.03 2.18 7.36
N LEU A 886 19.83 2.89 6.25
CA LEU A 886 19.61 2.28 4.94
C LEU A 886 20.91 1.94 4.23
N GLY A 887 21.96 2.70 4.51
CA GLY A 887 23.31 2.55 3.95
C GLY A 887 23.91 3.92 3.60
N GLY A 888 25.24 4.02 3.59
CA GLY A 888 25.91 5.31 3.35
C GLY A 888 25.53 6.35 4.41
N ASP A 889 25.03 7.50 3.94
CA ASP A 889 24.52 8.65 4.68
C ASP A 889 22.98 8.67 4.85
N GLU A 890 22.29 7.60 4.46
CA GLU A 890 20.83 7.53 4.51
C GLU A 890 20.32 6.83 5.79
N PHE A 891 19.38 7.49 6.45
CA PHE A 891 18.65 6.98 7.61
C PHE A 891 17.15 6.93 7.30
N ALA A 892 16.40 6.13 8.04
CA ALA A 892 14.94 6.12 7.96
C ALA A 892 14.32 6.08 9.35
N ILE A 893 13.20 6.78 9.51
CA ILE A 893 12.38 6.74 10.72
C ILE A 893 11.00 6.24 10.33
N LEU A 894 10.50 5.29 11.12
CA LEU A 894 9.18 4.72 10.97
C LEU A 894 8.35 5.05 12.20
N VAL A 895 7.17 5.65 11.98
CA VAL A 895 6.20 6.00 13.02
C VAL A 895 4.93 5.18 12.79
N ASP A 896 4.61 4.26 13.69
CA ASP A 896 3.60 3.20 13.48
C ASP A 896 2.41 3.26 14.46
N LYS A 897 2.17 4.39 15.14
CA LYS A 897 1.04 4.58 16.06
C LYS A 897 0.01 5.60 15.56
N ASN A 898 -0.63 5.33 14.41
CA ASN A 898 -1.56 6.27 13.76
C ASN A 898 -0.99 7.71 13.74
N PRO A 899 0.16 7.93 13.08
CA PRO A 899 0.74 9.26 12.99
C PRO A 899 -0.22 10.20 12.26
N ASP A 900 -0.47 11.35 12.86
CA ASP A 900 -1.07 12.47 12.15
C ASP A 900 0.01 13.27 11.41
N ILE A 901 -0.43 14.16 10.51
CA ILE A 901 0.45 15.01 9.71
C ILE A 901 1.26 15.94 10.62
N GLY A 902 0.64 16.47 11.68
CA GLY A 902 1.27 17.41 12.62
C GLY A 902 2.42 16.80 13.42
N SER A 903 2.21 15.65 14.07
CA SER A 903 3.22 14.89 14.80
C SER A 903 4.38 14.47 13.90
N SER A 904 4.09 14.08 12.66
CA SER A 904 5.10 13.75 11.67
C SER A 904 5.96 14.98 11.31
N ALA A 905 5.32 16.16 11.16
CA ALA A 905 6.03 17.41 10.91
C ALA A 905 6.86 17.87 12.12
N LEU A 906 6.34 17.72 13.34
CA LEU A 906 7.05 18.06 14.58
C LEU A 906 8.32 17.21 14.74
N ILE A 907 8.22 15.87 14.61
CA ILE A 907 9.38 14.99 14.69
C ILE A 907 10.44 15.38 13.65
N ALA A 908 10.03 15.69 12.41
CA ALA A 908 10.95 16.11 11.38
C ALA A 908 11.62 17.45 11.71
N ASN A 909 10.87 18.42 12.26
CA ASN A 909 11.41 19.71 12.65
C ASN A 909 12.39 19.60 13.84
N ASP A 910 12.05 18.81 14.86
CA ASP A 910 12.92 18.57 16.02
C ASP A 910 14.27 17.96 15.59
N ILE A 911 14.26 17.05 14.62
CA ILE A 911 15.48 16.49 14.05
C ILE A 911 16.28 17.57 13.34
N ILE A 912 15.66 18.39 12.48
CA ILE A 912 16.38 19.46 11.76
C ILE A 912 16.98 20.46 12.74
N GLU A 913 16.25 20.85 13.78
CA GLU A 913 16.74 21.78 14.80
C GLU A 913 17.94 21.24 15.56
N ALA A 914 17.94 19.95 15.91
CA ALA A 914 19.07 19.34 16.59
C ALA A 914 20.33 19.19 15.73
N PHE A 915 20.20 19.26 14.40
CA PHE A 915 21.33 19.29 13.48
C PHE A 915 21.97 20.68 13.36
N ASN A 916 21.33 21.73 13.90
CA ASN A 916 21.95 23.05 14.02
C ASN A 916 23.08 23.07 15.07
N GLU A 917 23.06 22.16 16.04
CA GLU A 917 24.17 22.00 16.98
C GLU A 917 25.37 21.33 16.28
N PRO A 918 26.61 21.82 16.44
CA PRO A 918 27.76 21.20 15.82
C PRO A 918 28.08 19.79 16.36
N PHE A 919 28.67 18.95 15.51
CA PHE A 919 29.27 17.66 15.87
C PHE A 919 30.75 17.85 16.17
N THR A 920 31.19 17.37 17.35
CA THR A 920 32.60 17.43 17.75
C THR A 920 33.31 16.14 17.32
N LEU A 921 34.17 16.23 16.31
CA LEU A 921 34.89 15.10 15.72
C LEU A 921 36.40 15.37 15.81
N SER A 922 37.15 14.51 16.50
CA SER A 922 38.63 14.60 16.58
C SER A 922 39.20 15.98 16.96
N GLY A 923 38.44 16.79 17.72
CA GLY A 923 38.84 18.14 18.15
C GLY A 923 38.38 19.30 17.27
N GLU A 924 37.74 19.03 16.13
CA GLU A 924 37.10 20.02 15.26
C GLU A 924 35.57 20.01 15.39
N SER A 925 34.94 21.14 15.10
CA SER A 925 33.49 21.36 15.22
C SER A 925 32.87 21.48 13.82
N LEU A 926 31.98 20.56 13.47
CA LEU A 926 31.38 20.45 12.14
C LEU A 926 29.85 20.59 12.23
N VAL A 927 29.28 21.52 11.46
CA VAL A 927 27.82 21.63 11.30
C VAL A 927 27.40 20.91 10.02
N VAL A 928 26.41 20.02 10.14
CA VAL A 928 25.89 19.20 9.04
C VAL A 928 24.38 19.39 8.99
N GLY A 929 23.83 19.67 7.81
CA GLY A 929 22.37 19.74 7.61
C GLY A 929 21.78 18.37 7.30
N VAL A 930 20.46 18.23 7.45
CA VAL A 930 19.73 17.01 7.10
C VAL A 930 18.52 17.33 6.24
N SER A 931 18.36 16.56 5.15
CA SER A 931 17.19 16.65 4.27
C SER A 931 16.26 15.47 4.55
N ILE A 932 14.97 15.75 4.79
CA ILE A 932 13.99 14.74 5.20
C ILE A 932 12.83 14.65 4.19
N GLY A 933 12.51 13.45 3.72
CA GLY A 933 11.34 13.16 2.89
C GLY A 933 10.31 12.35 3.65
N ILE A 934 9.06 12.81 3.68
CA ILE A 934 7.99 12.23 4.50
C ILE A 934 6.87 11.68 3.60
N VAL A 935 6.41 10.47 3.90
CA VAL A 935 5.30 9.79 3.20
C VAL A 935 4.39 9.12 4.22
N LEU A 936 3.08 9.25 4.03
CA LEU A 936 2.07 8.61 4.88
C LEU A 936 1.40 7.44 4.16
N TYR A 937 1.21 6.34 4.90
CA TYR A 937 0.38 5.22 4.48
C TYR A 937 -0.96 5.27 5.24
N PRO A 938 -2.10 5.10 4.53
CA PRO A 938 -2.25 4.75 3.11
C PRO A 938 -2.40 5.94 2.15
N GLU A 939 -2.33 7.18 2.63
CA GLU A 939 -2.72 8.40 1.90
C GLU A 939 -1.87 8.65 0.64
N ASP A 940 -0.56 8.48 0.74
CA ASP A 940 0.35 8.76 -0.36
C ASP A 940 0.55 7.55 -1.28
N GLU A 941 0.55 6.32 -0.74
CA GLU A 941 0.81 5.09 -1.50
C GLU A 941 0.41 3.82 -0.73
N GLN A 942 -0.11 2.82 -1.43
CA GLN A 942 -0.52 1.55 -0.81
C GLN A 942 0.48 0.40 -1.04
N ASN A 943 1.50 0.62 -1.88
CA ASN A 943 2.56 -0.35 -2.14
C ASN A 943 3.84 -0.01 -1.36
N GLU A 944 4.33 -0.98 -0.57
CA GLU A 944 5.55 -0.89 0.24
C GLU A 944 6.81 -0.39 -0.50
N GLN A 945 7.06 -0.87 -1.72
CA GLN A 945 8.23 -0.49 -2.50
C GLN A 945 8.07 0.92 -3.08
N ALA A 946 6.83 1.31 -3.35
CA ALA A 946 6.53 2.64 -3.84
C ALA A 946 6.53 3.69 -2.70
N LEU A 947 6.24 3.31 -1.44
CA LEU A 947 6.39 4.18 -0.26
C LEU A 947 7.84 4.64 -0.10
N LEU A 948 8.81 3.72 -0.05
CA LEU A 948 10.24 4.03 0.03
C LEU A 948 10.67 4.96 -1.12
N ARG A 949 10.29 4.63 -2.35
CA ARG A 949 10.64 5.45 -3.52
C ARG A 949 10.03 6.86 -3.47
N LYS A 950 8.81 7.01 -2.96
CA LYS A 950 8.16 8.32 -2.82
C LYS A 950 8.82 9.16 -1.72
N ALA A 951 9.26 8.51 -0.64
CA ALA A 951 9.99 9.17 0.43
C ALA A 951 11.36 9.66 -0.07
N ASP A 952 12.06 8.86 -0.88
CA ASP A 952 13.29 9.28 -1.56
C ASP A 952 13.06 10.50 -2.47
N ILE A 953 11.96 10.51 -3.24
CA ILE A 953 11.60 11.64 -4.11
C ILE A 953 11.34 12.90 -3.28
N ALA A 954 10.57 12.78 -2.19
CA ALA A 954 10.27 13.91 -1.30
C ALA A 954 11.54 14.45 -0.64
N MET A 955 12.42 13.57 -0.17
CA MET A 955 13.73 13.93 0.39
C MET A 955 14.61 14.61 -0.64
N TYR A 956 14.64 14.10 -1.88
CA TYR A 956 15.37 14.75 -2.97
C TYR A 956 14.84 16.17 -3.24
N HIS A 957 13.51 16.37 -3.20
CA HIS A 957 12.92 17.69 -3.31
C HIS A 957 13.36 18.61 -2.15
N ALA A 958 13.36 18.13 -0.91
CA ALA A 958 13.90 18.86 0.24
C ALA A 958 15.37 19.30 0.01
N LYS A 959 16.21 18.38 -0.48
CA LYS A 959 17.63 18.63 -0.78
C LYS A 959 17.81 19.66 -1.90
N SER A 960 17.03 19.55 -2.97
CA SER A 960 17.08 20.47 -4.12
C SER A 960 16.56 21.89 -3.80
N ALA A 961 15.68 22.02 -2.81
CA ALA A 961 15.10 23.29 -2.40
C ALA A 961 15.99 24.10 -1.43
N GLY A 962 17.20 23.62 -1.14
CA GLY A 962 18.20 24.32 -0.31
C GLY A 962 18.78 23.48 0.83
N GLY A 963 18.36 22.23 1.00
CA GLY A 963 18.79 21.37 2.13
C GLY A 963 18.23 21.82 3.47
N ASN A 964 18.63 21.12 4.53
CA ASN A 964 18.28 21.37 5.93
C ASN A 964 16.78 21.64 6.17
N ARG A 965 15.93 20.76 5.63
CA ARG A 965 14.46 20.90 5.68
C ARG A 965 13.78 19.55 5.50
N TYR A 966 12.49 19.50 5.81
CA TYR A 966 11.64 18.37 5.47
C TYR A 966 10.69 18.70 4.32
N GLN A 967 10.19 17.67 3.65
CA GLN A 967 9.20 17.79 2.60
C GLN A 967 8.27 16.57 2.62
N PHE A 968 6.97 16.80 2.69
CA PHE A 968 5.98 15.74 2.41
C PHE A 968 5.90 15.49 0.90
N TYR A 969 5.67 14.24 0.51
CA TYR A 969 5.51 13.87 -0.90
C TYR A 969 4.32 14.59 -1.56
N SER A 970 3.18 14.68 -0.87
CA SER A 970 2.00 15.42 -1.33
C SER A 970 2.09 16.91 -0.97
N GLU A 971 1.99 17.76 -1.99
CA GLU A 971 2.01 19.23 -1.82
C GLU A 971 0.79 19.75 -1.04
N ALA A 972 -0.37 19.10 -1.18
CA ALA A 972 -1.56 19.42 -0.40
C ALA A 972 -1.38 19.09 1.09
N LEU A 973 -0.75 17.94 1.41
CA LEU A 973 -0.43 17.56 2.79
C LEU A 973 0.63 18.48 3.38
N ASN A 974 1.63 18.90 2.60
CA ASN A 974 2.63 19.87 3.04
C ASN A 974 2.00 21.23 3.41
N ARG A 975 1.05 21.73 2.61
CA ARG A 975 0.30 22.95 2.92
C ARG A 975 -0.59 22.81 4.15
N ASN A 976 -1.24 21.65 4.31
CA ASN A 976 -2.06 21.37 5.49
C ASN A 976 -1.21 21.25 6.77
N ALA A 977 -0.04 20.63 6.70
CA ALA A 977 0.91 20.53 7.81
C ALA A 977 1.37 21.91 8.28
N LEU A 978 1.78 22.77 7.33
CA LEU A 978 2.17 24.15 7.62
C LEU A 978 1.00 24.95 8.22
N ARG A 979 -0.21 24.79 7.69
CA ARG A 979 -1.40 25.45 8.20
C ARG A 979 -1.79 24.97 9.61
N GLN A 980 -1.62 23.68 9.92
CA GLN A 980 -1.84 23.17 11.28
C GLN A 980 -0.84 23.79 12.27
N LEU A 981 0.45 23.85 11.93
CA LEU A 981 1.46 24.51 12.78
C LEU A 981 1.14 26.01 12.97
N GLU A 982 0.71 26.70 11.90
CA GLU A 982 0.29 28.10 11.96
C GLU A 982 -0.91 28.28 12.92
N VAL A 983 -1.96 27.46 12.78
CA VAL A 983 -3.14 27.55 13.66
C VAL A 983 -2.80 27.16 15.11
N GLU A 984 -1.92 26.19 15.35
CA GLU A 984 -1.46 25.87 16.71
C GLU A 984 -0.75 27.07 17.35
N SER A 985 0.14 27.73 16.60
CA SER A 985 0.79 28.95 17.04
C SER A 985 -0.23 30.04 17.39
N LEU A 986 -1.26 30.22 16.55
CA LEU A 986 -2.32 31.20 16.77
C LEU A 986 -3.17 30.87 18.01
N ILE A 987 -3.41 29.60 18.32
CA ILE A 987 -4.11 29.19 19.56
C ILE A 987 -3.27 29.57 20.79
N ARG A 988 -1.95 29.29 20.76
CA ARG A 988 -1.04 29.62 21.87
C ARG A 988 -0.92 31.12 22.08
N GLU A 989 -0.80 31.89 20.99
CA GLU A 989 -0.84 33.36 21.03
C GLU A 989 -2.16 33.86 21.59
N GLY A 990 -3.29 33.31 21.13
CA GLY A 990 -4.61 33.67 21.61
C GLY A 990 -4.85 33.39 23.09
N LEU A 991 -4.28 32.31 23.63
CA LEU A 991 -4.31 32.02 25.07
C LEU A 991 -3.45 33.01 25.88
N LYS A 992 -2.28 33.38 25.34
CA LYS A 992 -1.35 34.30 26.00
C LYS A 992 -1.87 35.73 26.03
N ASP A 993 -2.46 36.19 24.93
CA ASP A 993 -2.88 37.58 24.72
C ASP A 993 -4.39 37.79 24.94
N ASP A 994 -5.10 36.79 25.49
CA ASP A 994 -6.54 36.78 25.79
C ASP A 994 -7.46 37.12 24.59
N LEU A 995 -7.12 36.59 23.40
CA LEU A 995 -7.82 36.85 22.13
C LEU A 995 -9.07 35.97 21.91
N PHE A 996 -9.37 35.06 22.84
CA PHE A 996 -10.57 34.24 22.79
C PHE A 996 -11.79 35.01 23.29
N GLU A 997 -12.79 35.17 22.43
CA GLU A 997 -14.06 35.81 22.75
C GLU A 997 -15.20 34.77 22.84
N VAL A 998 -16.25 35.13 23.58
CA VAL A 998 -17.45 34.29 23.74
C VAL A 998 -18.64 35.02 23.14
N TYR A 999 -19.25 34.37 22.16
CA TYR A 999 -20.49 34.82 21.52
C TYR A 999 -21.65 34.01 22.11
N PHE A 1000 -22.83 34.62 22.20
CA PHE A 1000 -24.00 34.03 22.83
C PHE A 1000 -25.11 33.85 21.81
N GLN A 1001 -25.70 32.66 21.76
CA GLN A 1001 -26.86 32.36 20.94
C GLN A 1001 -28.07 32.06 21.82
N PRO A 1002 -29.24 32.70 21.60
CA PRO A 1002 -30.41 32.50 22.47
C PRO A 1002 -31.06 31.14 22.27
N LYS A 1003 -31.49 30.50 23.38
CA LYS A 1003 -32.39 29.35 23.41
C LYS A 1003 -33.78 29.81 23.83
N VAL A 1004 -34.80 29.55 23.02
CA VAL A 1004 -36.16 30.08 23.23
C VAL A 1004 -37.13 28.94 23.52
N ASN A 1005 -37.97 29.12 24.54
CA ASN A 1005 -39.01 28.18 24.88
C ASN A 1005 -40.21 28.33 23.93
N LEU A 1006 -40.58 27.26 23.23
CA LEU A 1006 -41.63 27.28 22.20
C LEU A 1006 -43.04 27.52 22.74
N ARG A 1007 -43.30 27.16 24.01
CA ARG A 1007 -44.61 27.33 24.63
C ARG A 1007 -44.86 28.78 25.03
N THR A 1008 -43.85 29.42 25.60
CA THR A 1008 -43.95 30.79 26.12
C THR A 1008 -43.48 31.85 25.13
N GLY A 1009 -42.68 31.46 24.12
CA GLY A 1009 -42.02 32.40 23.21
C GLY A 1009 -40.93 33.24 23.86
N LYS A 1010 -40.52 32.90 25.09
CA LYS A 1010 -39.55 33.66 25.90
C LYS A 1010 -38.19 32.99 25.89
N LEU A 1011 -37.15 33.77 26.19
CA LEU A 1011 -35.79 33.27 26.36
C LEU A 1011 -35.72 32.27 27.54
N ALA A 1012 -35.30 31.04 27.26
CA ALA A 1012 -35.10 29.97 28.24
C ALA A 1012 -33.65 29.91 28.74
N GLY A 1013 -32.71 30.20 27.84
CA GLY A 1013 -31.29 30.11 28.10
C GLY A 1013 -30.47 30.65 26.93
N MET A 1014 -29.18 30.36 26.92
CA MET A 1014 -28.30 30.70 25.81
C MET A 1014 -27.15 29.71 25.72
N GLU A 1015 -26.57 29.55 24.54
CA GLU A 1015 -25.35 28.79 24.31
C GLU A 1015 -24.16 29.73 24.13
N ALA A 1016 -23.06 29.43 24.82
CA ALA A 1016 -21.81 30.17 24.75
C ALA A 1016 -20.87 29.51 23.74
N LEU A 1017 -20.56 30.25 22.67
CA LEU A 1017 -19.81 29.78 21.52
C LEU A 1017 -18.49 30.54 21.41
N VAL A 1018 -17.38 29.81 21.47
CA VAL A 1018 -16.04 30.37 21.39
C VAL A 1018 -15.74 30.94 20.00
N ARG A 1019 -15.01 32.05 19.96
CA ARG A 1019 -14.47 32.69 18.76
C ARG A 1019 -13.03 33.12 19.02
N LEU A 1020 -12.15 32.95 18.03
CA LEU A 1020 -10.77 33.39 18.13
C LEU A 1020 -10.58 34.61 17.22
N ASN A 1021 -10.42 35.78 17.82
CA ASN A 1021 -10.34 37.06 17.10
C ASN A 1021 -8.89 37.53 17.04
N HIS A 1022 -8.20 37.26 15.94
CA HIS A 1022 -6.78 37.58 15.82
C HIS A 1022 -6.56 38.95 15.14
N PRO A 1023 -5.71 39.85 15.69
CA PRO A 1023 -5.51 41.20 15.14
C PRO A 1023 -5.05 41.23 13.68
N GLN A 1024 -4.22 40.27 13.27
CA GLN A 1024 -3.61 40.20 11.93
C GLN A 1024 -4.35 39.26 10.97
N HIS A 1025 -4.98 38.20 11.50
CA HIS A 1025 -5.58 37.12 10.70
C HIS A 1025 -7.12 37.19 10.68
N GLY A 1026 -7.72 38.12 11.44
CA GLY A 1026 -9.16 38.26 11.57
C GLY A 1026 -9.78 37.15 12.44
N LEU A 1027 -11.08 36.92 12.22
CA LEU A 1027 -11.84 35.91 12.96
C LEU A 1027 -11.50 34.51 12.45
N ILE A 1028 -10.84 33.70 13.27
CA ILE A 1028 -10.50 32.31 12.97
C ILE A 1028 -11.72 31.43 13.30
N PRO A 1029 -12.26 30.66 12.33
CA PRO A 1029 -13.46 29.86 12.54
C PRO A 1029 -13.23 28.73 13.58
N PRO A 1030 -14.23 28.43 14.44
CA PRO A 1030 -14.16 27.32 15.40
C PRO A 1030 -13.84 25.95 14.76
N ALA A 1031 -14.36 25.70 13.56
CA ALA A 1031 -14.09 24.47 12.82
C ALA A 1031 -12.61 24.30 12.42
N GLU A 1032 -11.83 25.38 12.37
CA GLU A 1032 -10.40 25.30 12.04
C GLU A 1032 -9.54 25.05 13.28
N PHE A 1033 -9.85 25.67 14.43
CA PHE A 1033 -8.98 25.61 15.60
C PHE A 1033 -9.42 24.62 16.69
N ILE A 1034 -10.72 24.31 16.84
CA ILE A 1034 -11.20 23.38 17.89
C ILE A 1034 -10.66 21.96 17.68
N PRO A 1035 -10.73 21.35 16.48
CA PRO A 1035 -10.19 20.01 16.27
C PRO A 1035 -8.69 19.94 16.58
N LEU A 1036 -7.94 20.97 16.17
CA LEU A 1036 -6.50 21.05 16.44
C LEU A 1036 -6.18 21.28 17.92
N ALA A 1037 -6.96 22.13 18.60
CA ALA A 1037 -6.83 22.34 20.05
C ALA A 1037 -7.15 21.04 20.82
N GLU A 1038 -8.13 20.26 20.34
CA GLU A 1038 -8.40 18.93 20.88
C GLU A 1038 -7.20 18.03 20.66
N GLU A 1039 -6.67 17.87 19.46
CA GLU A 1039 -5.50 17.01 19.15
C GLU A 1039 -4.24 17.37 19.94
N THR A 1040 -3.96 18.66 20.12
CA THR A 1040 -2.78 19.16 20.85
C THR A 1040 -2.99 19.23 22.36
N GLY A 1041 -4.24 19.15 22.83
CA GLY A 1041 -4.59 19.24 24.26
C GLY A 1041 -4.76 20.67 24.77
N LEU A 1042 -4.52 21.68 23.93
CA LEU A 1042 -4.74 23.09 24.23
C LEU A 1042 -6.23 23.40 24.49
N ILE A 1043 -7.16 22.55 24.05
CA ILE A 1043 -8.60 22.70 24.29
C ILE A 1043 -8.96 22.80 25.77
N VAL A 1044 -8.14 22.23 26.67
CA VAL A 1044 -8.37 22.31 28.10
C VAL A 1044 -8.24 23.75 28.59
N GLU A 1045 -7.17 24.44 28.17
CA GLU A 1045 -6.93 25.83 28.54
C GLU A 1045 -7.94 26.77 27.88
N VAL A 1046 -8.23 26.54 26.59
CA VAL A 1046 -9.25 27.31 25.85
C VAL A 1046 -10.62 27.16 26.53
N GLY A 1047 -11.02 25.94 26.86
CA GLY A 1047 -12.30 25.68 27.51
C GLY A 1047 -12.41 26.29 28.91
N ASP A 1048 -11.32 26.36 29.67
CA ASP A 1048 -11.30 27.06 30.97
C ASP A 1048 -11.54 28.58 30.79
N VAL A 1049 -10.92 29.19 29.78
CA VAL A 1049 -11.13 30.61 29.44
C VAL A 1049 -12.59 30.85 29.04
N VAL A 1050 -13.13 30.00 28.16
CA VAL A 1050 -14.52 30.09 27.67
C VAL A 1050 -15.52 29.93 28.81
N LEU A 1051 -15.36 28.89 29.64
CA LEU A 1051 -16.25 28.61 30.76
C LEU A 1051 -16.24 29.75 31.78
N LYS A 1052 -15.07 30.31 32.07
CA LYS A 1052 -14.93 31.47 32.95
C LYS A 1052 -15.62 32.72 32.39
N LYS A 1053 -15.39 33.06 31.11
CA LYS A 1053 -16.02 34.22 30.47
C LYS A 1053 -17.55 34.07 30.39
N ALA A 1054 -18.03 32.88 30.02
CA ALA A 1054 -19.45 32.58 29.97
C ALA A 1054 -20.13 32.71 31.35
N CYS A 1055 -19.51 32.16 32.41
CA CYS A 1055 -20.04 32.24 33.76
C CYS A 1055 -20.07 33.67 34.30
N PHE A 1056 -19.05 34.49 34.01
CA PHE A 1056 -19.03 35.90 34.39
C PHE A 1056 -20.13 36.70 33.69
N ALA A 1057 -20.30 36.54 32.37
CA ALA A 1057 -21.35 37.21 31.62
C ALA A 1057 -22.75 36.84 32.15
N ALA A 1058 -23.00 35.55 32.38
CA ALA A 1058 -24.27 35.06 32.93
C ALA A 1058 -24.57 35.61 34.34
N GLN A 1059 -23.57 35.66 35.23
CA GLN A 1059 -23.74 36.20 36.57
C GLN A 1059 -24.02 37.71 36.53
N LYS A 1060 -23.33 38.45 35.66
CA LYS A 1060 -23.57 39.89 35.46
C LYS A 1060 -25.00 40.17 35.01
N TRP A 1061 -25.51 39.46 34.00
CA TRP A 1061 -26.90 39.61 33.57
C TRP A 1061 -27.92 39.21 34.64
N ARG A 1062 -27.57 38.28 35.52
CA ARG A 1062 -28.41 37.88 36.65
C ARG A 1062 -28.46 38.93 37.75
N GLU A 1063 -27.32 39.54 38.08
CA GLU A 1063 -27.24 40.67 39.03
C GLU A 1063 -28.00 41.90 38.53
N ASP A 1064 -27.95 42.16 37.23
CA ASP A 1064 -28.73 43.21 36.56
C ASP A 1064 -30.23 42.86 36.43
N GLY A 1065 -30.64 41.65 36.83
CA GLY A 1065 -32.01 41.15 36.73
C GLY A 1065 -32.51 41.03 35.29
N LEU A 1066 -31.61 40.90 34.31
CA LEU A 1066 -31.90 40.74 32.89
C LEU A 1066 -32.07 39.28 32.49
N PHE A 1067 -31.48 38.34 33.24
CA PHE A 1067 -31.46 36.93 32.89
C PHE A 1067 -31.69 36.01 34.10
N THR A 1068 -32.54 35.01 33.92
CA THR A 1068 -32.84 33.99 34.96
C THR A 1068 -32.67 32.55 34.45
N GLY A 1069 -32.27 32.37 33.19
CA GLY A 1069 -32.12 31.07 32.54
C GLY A 1069 -30.77 30.40 32.79
N ARG A 1070 -30.40 29.47 31.90
CA ARG A 1070 -29.11 28.76 31.92
C ARG A 1070 -28.17 29.21 30.80
N VAL A 1071 -26.88 29.33 31.11
CA VAL A 1071 -25.82 29.44 30.10
C VAL A 1071 -25.26 28.05 29.83
N ALA A 1072 -25.34 27.62 28.57
CA ALA A 1072 -24.83 26.34 28.12
C ALA A 1072 -23.42 26.49 27.55
N VAL A 1073 -22.51 25.61 27.95
CA VAL A 1073 -21.12 25.60 27.50
C VAL A 1073 -20.74 24.19 27.03
N ASN A 1074 -20.19 24.12 25.82
CA ASN A 1074 -19.69 22.87 25.25
C ASN A 1074 -18.45 22.36 25.98
N LEU A 1075 -18.42 21.07 26.28
CA LEU A 1075 -17.31 20.41 26.94
C LEU A 1075 -16.65 19.40 25.98
N SER A 1076 -15.36 19.61 25.70
CA SER A 1076 -14.61 18.73 24.81
C SER A 1076 -14.41 17.33 25.42
N SER A 1077 -14.20 16.34 24.54
CA SER A 1077 -13.95 14.96 24.97
C SER A 1077 -12.71 14.82 25.85
N ARG A 1078 -11.67 15.63 25.59
CA ARG A 1078 -10.45 15.67 26.40
C ARG A 1078 -10.68 16.29 27.78
N GLN A 1079 -11.42 17.38 27.87
CA GLN A 1079 -11.77 17.98 29.16
C GLN A 1079 -12.64 17.04 30.00
N PHE A 1080 -13.61 16.37 29.37
CA PHE A 1080 -14.48 15.42 30.05
C PHE A 1080 -13.72 14.22 30.66
N ALA A 1081 -12.60 13.82 30.05
CA ALA A 1081 -11.75 12.73 30.52
C ALA A 1081 -10.81 13.13 31.67
N LEU A 1082 -10.69 14.42 32.01
CA LEU A 1082 -9.77 14.89 33.05
C LEU A 1082 -10.23 14.44 34.45
N PRO A 1083 -9.35 13.85 35.27
CA PRO A 1083 -9.70 13.44 36.63
C PRO A 1083 -10.08 14.61 37.55
N ASP A 1084 -9.56 15.80 37.29
CA ASP A 1084 -9.73 17.02 38.11
C ASP A 1084 -10.82 17.97 37.60
N LEU A 1085 -11.60 17.56 36.58
CA LEU A 1085 -12.64 18.38 35.95
C LEU A 1085 -13.63 18.98 36.96
N GLN A 1086 -14.13 18.16 37.89
CA GLN A 1086 -15.09 18.60 38.90
C GLN A 1086 -14.52 19.77 39.72
N THR A 1087 -13.29 19.64 40.20
CA THR A 1087 -12.60 20.64 41.03
C THR A 1087 -12.36 21.94 40.25
N ARG A 1088 -12.06 21.84 38.95
CA ARG A 1088 -11.91 23.01 38.07
C ARG A 1088 -13.20 23.79 37.92
N ILE A 1089 -14.30 23.10 37.58
CA ILE A 1089 -15.60 23.74 37.42
C ILE A 1089 -16.08 24.36 38.74
N GLU A 1090 -15.92 23.65 39.85
CA GLU A 1090 -16.24 24.17 41.19
C GLU A 1090 -15.45 25.45 41.50
N SER A 1091 -14.16 25.48 41.15
CA SER A 1091 -13.31 26.66 41.31
C SER A 1091 -13.78 27.84 40.46
N ILE A 1092 -14.20 27.60 39.22
CA ILE A 1092 -14.74 28.64 38.31
C ILE A 1092 -16.08 29.16 38.81
N LEU A 1093 -17.00 28.29 39.24
CA LEU A 1093 -18.28 28.70 39.82
C LEU A 1093 -18.09 29.52 41.09
N ARG A 1094 -17.13 29.15 41.95
CA ARG A 1094 -16.78 29.91 43.15
C ARG A 1094 -16.18 31.28 42.81
N LEU A 1095 -15.32 31.35 41.79
CA LEU A 1095 -14.69 32.59 41.32
C LEU A 1095 -15.73 33.55 40.72
N THR A 1096 -16.62 33.03 39.88
CA THR A 1096 -17.64 33.83 39.17
C THR A 1096 -18.88 34.11 40.00
N ARG A 1097 -19.10 33.35 41.09
CA ARG A 1097 -20.30 33.40 41.96
C ARG A 1097 -21.60 33.06 41.23
N LEU A 1098 -21.52 32.45 40.05
CA LEU A 1098 -22.68 31.92 39.36
C LEU A 1098 -23.21 30.68 40.14
N PRO A 1099 -24.52 30.61 40.45
CA PRO A 1099 -25.10 29.39 40.99
C PRO A 1099 -24.97 28.23 40.01
N ALA A 1100 -24.65 27.04 40.50
CA ALA A 1100 -24.43 25.86 39.66
C ALA A 1100 -25.65 25.51 38.79
N ASN A 1101 -26.87 25.77 39.25
CA ASN A 1101 -28.11 25.52 38.50
C ASN A 1101 -28.33 26.46 37.32
N ASN A 1102 -27.56 27.54 37.20
CA ASN A 1102 -27.55 28.44 36.05
C ASN A 1102 -26.50 28.05 34.99
N LEU A 1103 -25.69 27.01 35.25
CA LEU A 1103 -24.75 26.44 34.28
C LEU A 1103 -25.31 25.15 33.69
N GLU A 1104 -25.24 25.03 32.37
CA GLU A 1104 -25.52 23.82 31.62
C GLU A 1104 -24.24 23.39 30.87
N LEU A 1105 -23.87 22.12 30.93
CA LEU A 1105 -22.74 21.58 30.19
C LEU A 1105 -23.23 20.65 29.10
N GLU A 1106 -22.77 20.90 27.88
CA GLU A 1106 -23.14 20.13 26.69
C GLU A 1106 -22.03 19.15 26.36
N ILE A 1107 -22.40 17.88 26.17
CA ILE A 1107 -21.47 16.78 25.94
C ILE A 1107 -21.97 16.01 24.72
N THR A 1108 -21.11 15.84 23.72
CA THR A 1108 -21.46 15.11 22.50
C THR A 1108 -21.68 13.62 22.76
N GLU A 1109 -22.61 13.01 22.03
CA GLU A 1109 -22.93 11.57 22.10
C GLU A 1109 -21.67 10.68 22.03
N GLY A 1110 -20.77 10.96 21.08
CA GLY A 1110 -19.54 10.20 20.86
C GLY A 1110 -18.56 10.22 22.03
N THR A 1111 -18.58 11.27 22.86
CA THR A 1111 -17.71 11.39 24.06
C THR A 1111 -18.09 10.35 25.12
N VAL A 1112 -19.40 10.09 25.27
CA VAL A 1112 -19.95 9.28 26.36
C VAL A 1112 -19.89 7.78 26.04
N ILE A 1113 -20.06 7.41 24.76
CA ILE A 1113 -20.15 6.00 24.31
C ILE A 1113 -18.81 5.26 24.43
N LYS A 1114 -17.66 5.94 24.33
CA LYS A 1114 -16.34 5.28 24.39
C LYS A 1114 -16.06 4.58 25.72
N GLN A 1115 -16.49 5.17 26.85
CA GLN A 1115 -16.29 4.64 28.20
C GLN A 1115 -17.51 4.95 29.11
N PRO A 1116 -18.66 4.28 28.91
CA PRO A 1116 -19.95 4.69 29.47
C PRO A 1116 -19.98 4.66 31.01
N GLU A 1117 -19.35 3.66 31.64
CA GLU A 1117 -19.33 3.55 33.11
C GLU A 1117 -18.52 4.67 33.78
N LYS A 1118 -17.43 5.12 33.15
CA LYS A 1118 -16.66 6.26 33.68
C LYS A 1118 -17.42 7.56 33.46
N ALA A 1119 -18.02 7.72 32.28
CA ALA A 1119 -18.81 8.89 31.95
C ALA A 1119 -20.00 9.06 32.91
N ILE A 1120 -20.73 7.99 33.25
CA ILE A 1120 -21.81 8.02 34.24
C ILE A 1120 -21.30 8.55 35.59
N LYS A 1121 -20.13 8.12 36.06
CA LYS A 1121 -19.56 8.58 37.33
C LYS A 1121 -19.24 10.08 37.30
N VAL A 1122 -18.60 10.55 36.23
CA VAL A 1122 -18.26 11.97 36.06
C VAL A 1122 -19.54 12.82 35.96
N MET A 1123 -20.51 12.40 35.16
CA MET A 1123 -21.79 13.10 35.04
C MET A 1123 -22.51 13.17 36.39
N GLN A 1124 -22.57 12.07 37.15
CA GLN A 1124 -23.15 12.08 38.50
C GLN A 1124 -22.43 13.05 39.45
N GLN A 1125 -21.10 13.18 39.34
CA GLN A 1125 -20.34 14.16 40.12
C GLN A 1125 -20.74 15.60 39.76
N LEU A 1126 -20.87 15.91 38.47
CA LEU A 1126 -21.28 17.23 37.99
C LEU A 1126 -22.73 17.55 38.38
N THR A 1127 -23.65 16.60 38.24
CA THR A 1127 -25.06 16.78 38.64
C THR A 1127 -25.20 17.00 40.15
N ARG A 1128 -24.35 16.36 40.97
CA ARG A 1128 -24.34 16.59 42.43
C ARG A 1128 -23.92 18.00 42.83
N LEU A 1129 -23.15 18.70 42.00
CA LEU A 1129 -22.86 20.13 42.19
C LEU A 1129 -24.08 21.01 41.90
N GLY A 1130 -25.12 20.47 41.25
CA GLY A 1130 -26.32 21.20 40.82
C GLY A 1130 -26.26 21.69 39.37
N ILE A 1131 -25.29 21.22 38.58
CA ILE A 1131 -25.10 21.60 37.17
C ILE A 1131 -26.05 20.81 36.27
N SER A 1132 -26.69 21.48 35.30
CA SER A 1132 -27.50 20.82 34.28
C SER A 1132 -26.61 20.18 33.21
N LEU A 1133 -26.97 18.99 32.74
CA LEU A 1133 -26.22 18.29 31.69
C LEU A 1133 -27.11 18.08 30.47
N ALA A 1134 -26.60 18.45 29.30
CA ALA A 1134 -27.23 18.24 28.01
C ALA A 1134 -26.40 17.26 27.17
N LEU A 1135 -27.09 16.37 26.45
CA LEU A 1135 -26.47 15.50 25.46
C LEU A 1135 -26.64 16.13 24.08
N ASP A 1136 -25.52 16.36 23.40
CA ASP A 1136 -25.43 17.05 22.10
C ASP A 1136 -25.19 16.10 20.92
N ASP A 1137 -25.50 16.55 19.71
CA ASP A 1137 -25.41 15.82 18.42
C ASP A 1137 -26.16 14.47 18.39
N PHE A 1138 -27.28 14.35 19.11
CA PHE A 1138 -27.96 13.07 19.28
C PHE A 1138 -28.60 12.55 17.97
N GLY A 1139 -28.24 11.31 17.59
CA GLY A 1139 -28.83 10.61 16.43
C GLY A 1139 -27.86 10.38 15.27
N THR A 1140 -26.66 10.96 15.32
CA THR A 1140 -25.61 10.79 14.29
C THR A 1140 -24.77 9.50 14.47
N GLY A 1141 -24.90 8.81 15.61
CA GLY A 1141 -24.13 7.62 15.98
C GLY A 1141 -24.94 6.37 16.39
N TYR A 1142 -24.23 5.28 16.74
CA TYR A 1142 -24.83 4.03 17.23
C TYR A 1142 -25.14 4.12 18.74
N SER A 1143 -26.19 4.86 19.11
CA SER A 1143 -26.63 4.94 20.50
C SER A 1143 -27.26 3.64 21.00
N SER A 1144 -26.77 3.11 22.13
CA SER A 1144 -27.48 2.07 22.88
C SER A 1144 -28.44 2.73 23.87
N LEU A 1145 -29.74 2.65 23.58
CA LEU A 1145 -30.84 3.09 24.47
C LEU A 1145 -30.68 2.60 25.93
N SER A 1146 -29.99 1.48 26.14
CA SER A 1146 -29.71 0.93 27.46
C SER A 1146 -28.83 1.85 28.34
N TYR A 1147 -27.88 2.57 27.75
CA TYR A 1147 -27.01 3.50 28.46
C TYR A 1147 -27.64 4.89 28.61
N LEU A 1148 -28.39 5.34 27.61
CA LEU A 1148 -29.11 6.62 27.68
C LEU A 1148 -30.02 6.68 28.92
N LYS A 1149 -30.66 5.55 29.28
CA LYS A 1149 -31.49 5.42 30.50
C LYS A 1149 -30.71 5.62 31.81
N ARG A 1150 -29.39 5.42 31.79
CA ARG A 1150 -28.52 5.48 32.97
C ARG A 1150 -27.77 6.81 33.08
N PHE A 1151 -27.73 7.63 32.03
CA PHE A 1151 -27.05 8.91 32.06
C PHE A 1151 -27.89 9.93 32.86
N PRO A 1152 -27.29 10.65 33.84
CA PRO A 1152 -28.00 11.66 34.62
C PRO A 1152 -28.06 13.00 33.84
N ILE A 1153 -28.61 12.94 32.63
CA ILE A 1153 -28.82 14.12 31.76
C ILE A 1153 -30.22 14.69 31.97
N HIS A 1154 -30.40 15.96 31.62
CA HIS A 1154 -31.66 16.71 31.77
C HIS A 1154 -32.22 17.13 30.41
N THR A 1155 -31.33 17.38 29.45
CA THR A 1155 -31.67 17.93 28.14
C THR A 1155 -31.06 17.04 27.05
N LEU A 1156 -31.80 16.85 25.96
CA LEU A 1156 -31.34 16.17 24.75
C LEU A 1156 -31.47 17.15 23.57
N LYS A 1157 -30.36 17.42 22.88
CA LYS A 1157 -30.32 18.32 21.72
C LYS A 1157 -30.39 17.48 20.44
N ILE A 1158 -31.30 17.85 19.53
CA ILE A 1158 -31.47 17.19 18.23
C ILE A 1158 -30.54 17.88 17.24
N ASP A 1159 -29.65 17.10 16.63
CA ASP A 1159 -28.67 17.58 15.65
C ASP A 1159 -29.34 18.29 14.46
N LYS A 1160 -28.74 19.40 14.04
CA LYS A 1160 -29.20 20.21 12.90
C LYS A 1160 -29.47 19.39 11.64
N ALA A 1161 -28.70 18.35 11.35
CA ALA A 1161 -28.86 17.53 10.15
C ALA A 1161 -30.26 16.88 10.06
N PHE A 1162 -30.92 16.60 11.19
CA PHE A 1162 -32.30 16.09 11.20
C PHE A 1162 -33.35 17.20 11.08
N VAL A 1163 -33.00 18.43 11.49
CA VAL A 1163 -33.91 19.59 11.48
C VAL A 1163 -33.92 20.28 10.11
N ASP A 1164 -32.80 20.28 9.38
CA ASP A 1164 -32.64 20.98 8.10
C ASP A 1164 -33.65 20.55 7.03
N ASP A 1165 -34.00 19.25 6.99
CA ASP A 1165 -34.91 18.66 5.99
C ASP A 1165 -36.24 18.15 6.57
N ILE A 1166 -36.59 18.54 7.80
CA ILE A 1166 -37.80 18.08 8.51
C ILE A 1166 -39.12 18.42 7.77
N ASP A 1167 -39.13 19.47 6.95
CA ASP A 1167 -40.28 19.93 6.16
C ASP A 1167 -40.35 19.30 4.75
N LYS A 1168 -39.24 18.68 4.29
CA LYS A 1168 -39.12 18.09 2.95
C LYS A 1168 -39.11 16.55 2.97
N SER A 1169 -38.71 15.95 4.09
CA SER A 1169 -38.45 14.52 4.22
C SER A 1169 -39.36 13.88 5.27
N ASP A 1170 -40.28 13.03 4.82
CA ASP A 1170 -41.13 12.20 5.70
C ASP A 1170 -40.29 11.30 6.64
N ARG A 1171 -39.07 10.95 6.23
CA ARG A 1171 -38.16 10.13 7.03
C ARG A 1171 -37.60 10.92 8.21
N ASP A 1172 -37.10 12.12 7.97
CA ASP A 1172 -36.48 12.95 9.00
C ASP A 1172 -37.52 13.47 9.98
N LEU A 1173 -38.72 13.81 9.49
CA LEU A 1173 -39.88 14.10 10.34
C LEU A 1173 -40.19 12.97 11.33
N LYS A 1174 -40.27 11.72 10.86
CA LYS A 1174 -40.53 10.55 11.72
C LYS A 1174 -39.38 10.26 12.67
N MET A 1175 -38.14 10.55 12.27
CA MET A 1175 -36.97 10.36 13.11
C MET A 1175 -36.96 11.38 14.26
N VAL A 1176 -37.21 12.65 13.96
CA VAL A 1176 -37.35 13.71 14.97
C VAL A 1176 -38.51 13.41 15.94
N ASP A 1177 -39.67 13.00 15.44
CA ASP A 1177 -40.82 12.58 16.27
C ASP A 1177 -40.46 11.42 17.22
N SER A 1178 -39.71 10.43 16.70
CA SER A 1178 -39.23 9.30 17.51
C SER A 1178 -38.24 9.74 18.59
N ILE A 1179 -37.30 10.64 18.27
CA ILE A 1179 -36.32 11.17 19.23
C ILE A 1179 -37.02 11.93 20.34
N ILE A 1180 -37.96 12.82 19.99
CA ILE A 1180 -38.76 13.59 20.95
C ILE A 1180 -39.55 12.64 21.86
N THR A 1181 -40.21 11.64 21.28
CA THR A 1181 -40.98 10.64 22.03
C THR A 1181 -40.11 9.84 22.99
N ILE A 1182 -38.91 9.44 22.58
CA ILE A 1182 -37.95 8.71 23.43
C ILE A 1182 -37.50 9.61 24.59
N ALA A 1183 -37.13 10.86 24.32
CA ALA A 1183 -36.69 11.82 25.33
C ALA A 1183 -37.77 12.05 26.39
N HIS A 1184 -39.02 12.29 25.98
CA HIS A 1184 -40.16 12.46 26.89
C HIS A 1184 -40.43 11.22 27.75
N ASN A 1185 -40.35 10.02 27.17
CA ASN A 1185 -40.50 8.76 27.91
C ASN A 1185 -39.40 8.56 28.97
N MET A 1186 -38.27 9.25 28.82
CA MET A 1186 -37.14 9.23 29.74
C MET A 1186 -37.14 10.43 30.71
N GLY A 1187 -38.12 11.33 30.60
CA GLY A 1187 -38.23 12.53 31.42
C GLY A 1187 -37.21 13.62 31.08
N LEU A 1188 -36.69 13.62 29.84
CA LEU A 1188 -35.73 14.60 29.34
C LEU A 1188 -36.44 15.72 28.58
N SER A 1189 -35.94 16.95 28.70
CA SER A 1189 -36.35 18.08 27.85
C SER A 1189 -35.65 18.02 26.51
N VAL A 1190 -36.29 18.49 25.44
CA VAL A 1190 -35.74 18.45 24.09
C VAL A 1190 -35.45 19.85 23.56
N VAL A 1191 -34.28 20.01 22.94
CA VAL A 1191 -33.89 21.23 22.22
C VAL A 1191 -33.73 20.89 20.73
N GLY A 1192 -34.47 21.58 19.86
CA GLY A 1192 -34.27 21.51 18.41
C GLY A 1192 -33.23 22.51 17.93
N GLU A 1193 -32.13 22.04 17.34
CA GLU A 1193 -31.06 22.91 16.84
C GLU A 1193 -31.17 23.27 15.37
N GLY A 1194 -30.49 24.34 14.97
CA GLY A 1194 -30.39 24.73 13.57
C GLY A 1194 -31.72 25.16 12.94
N VAL A 1195 -32.67 25.65 13.74
CA VAL A 1195 -33.96 26.12 13.22
C VAL A 1195 -33.76 27.46 12.48
N GLU A 1196 -33.94 27.44 11.16
CA GLU A 1196 -33.74 28.61 10.29
C GLU A 1196 -35.05 29.10 9.66
N GLN A 1197 -36.04 28.21 9.50
CA GLN A 1197 -37.28 28.50 8.77
C GLN A 1197 -38.53 28.40 9.65
N ALA A 1198 -39.56 29.20 9.32
CA ALA A 1198 -40.84 29.17 10.02
C ALA A 1198 -41.57 27.82 9.89
N ALA A 1199 -41.35 27.08 8.80
CA ALA A 1199 -41.91 25.73 8.62
C ALA A 1199 -41.35 24.74 9.66
N GLN A 1200 -40.02 24.70 9.81
CA GLN A 1200 -39.32 23.88 10.82
C GLN A 1200 -39.82 24.20 12.23
N LEU A 1201 -39.94 25.50 12.56
CA LEU A 1201 -40.48 25.98 13.83
C LEU A 1201 -41.88 25.42 14.12
N ASN A 1202 -42.79 25.52 13.15
CA ASN A 1202 -44.17 25.07 13.31
C ASN A 1202 -44.27 23.55 13.48
N ILE A 1203 -43.42 22.80 12.77
CA ILE A 1203 -43.36 21.34 12.90
C ILE A 1203 -42.85 20.95 14.29
N LEU A 1204 -41.73 21.51 14.76
CA LEU A 1204 -41.20 21.22 16.10
C LEU A 1204 -42.19 21.60 17.21
N LYS A 1205 -42.94 22.70 17.02
CA LYS A 1205 -44.02 23.09 17.93
C LYS A 1205 -45.17 22.08 17.92
N ALA A 1206 -45.54 21.52 16.76
CA ALA A 1206 -46.57 20.49 16.65
C ALA A 1206 -46.13 19.15 17.27
N LEU A 1207 -44.83 18.84 17.22
CA LEU A 1207 -44.23 17.66 17.86
C LEU A 1207 -44.00 17.84 19.38
N ASN A 1208 -44.43 18.97 19.97
CA ASN A 1208 -44.28 19.31 21.38
C ASN A 1208 -42.82 19.41 21.88
N CYS A 1209 -41.90 19.84 21.02
CA CYS A 1209 -40.54 20.21 21.46
C CYS A 1209 -40.59 21.43 22.41
N GLU A 1210 -39.81 21.42 23.51
CA GLU A 1210 -39.86 22.47 24.53
C GLU A 1210 -39.08 23.73 24.16
N GLU A 1211 -37.86 23.56 23.67
CA GLU A 1211 -36.90 24.63 23.41
C GLU A 1211 -36.32 24.51 22.00
N ILE A 1212 -35.96 25.65 21.39
CA ILE A 1212 -35.25 25.65 20.11
C ILE A 1212 -34.12 26.66 20.08
N GLN A 1213 -33.18 26.41 19.18
CA GLN A 1213 -32.03 27.26 18.92
C GLN A 1213 -31.77 27.31 17.41
N GLY A 1214 -31.51 28.49 16.88
CA GLY A 1214 -31.21 28.65 15.45
C GLY A 1214 -31.33 30.08 14.95
N PHE A 1215 -31.03 30.28 13.67
CA PHE A 1215 -30.99 31.61 13.05
C PHE A 1215 -32.37 32.26 12.89
N ILE A 1216 -33.46 31.51 13.09
CA ILE A 1216 -34.82 32.05 13.12
C ILE A 1216 -34.98 33.17 14.16
N TYR A 1217 -34.25 33.12 15.27
CA TYR A 1217 -34.25 34.16 16.30
C TYR A 1217 -33.01 35.05 16.23
N SER A 1218 -31.82 34.46 16.34
CA SER A 1218 -30.57 35.20 16.25
C SER A 1218 -29.41 34.27 15.89
N LYS A 1219 -28.44 34.83 15.18
CA LYS A 1219 -27.09 34.25 15.12
C LYS A 1219 -26.41 34.40 16.49
N ALA A 1220 -25.30 33.71 16.68
CA ALA A 1220 -24.42 33.97 17.81
C ALA A 1220 -23.88 35.40 17.72
N ILE A 1221 -24.06 36.18 18.79
CA ILE A 1221 -23.69 37.61 18.84
C ILE A 1221 -22.78 37.88 20.05
N PRO A 1222 -21.93 38.92 20.03
CA PRO A 1222 -21.05 39.25 21.15
C PRO A 1222 -21.83 39.65 22.43
N GLU A 1223 -21.17 39.60 23.59
CA GLU A 1223 -21.77 39.93 24.91
C GLU A 1223 -22.56 41.26 24.90
N HIS A 1224 -22.01 42.30 24.25
CA HIS A 1224 -22.62 43.63 24.25
C HIS A 1224 -23.94 43.67 23.48
N GLU A 1225 -24.01 43.03 22.30
CA GLU A 1225 -25.24 42.92 21.51
C GLU A 1225 -26.26 42.02 22.20
N PHE A 1226 -25.80 40.93 22.83
CA PHE A 1226 -26.67 40.04 23.58
C PHE A 1226 -27.30 40.72 24.79
N THR A 1227 -26.57 41.63 25.44
CA THR A 1227 -27.11 42.45 26.54
C THR A 1227 -28.28 43.34 26.07
N GLU A 1228 -28.18 43.93 24.87
CA GLU A 1228 -29.28 44.70 24.28
C GLU A 1228 -30.46 43.80 23.89
N TYR A 1229 -30.19 42.59 23.38
CA TYR A 1229 -31.21 41.58 23.10
C TYR A 1229 -32.01 41.22 24.38
N LEU A 1230 -31.32 41.01 25.51
CA LEU A 1230 -31.97 40.73 26.80
C LEU A 1230 -32.86 41.88 27.30
N LYS A 1231 -32.41 43.13 27.12
CA LYS A 1231 -33.23 44.31 27.49
C LYS A 1231 -34.51 44.39 26.68
N LEU A 1232 -34.43 44.14 25.37
CA LEU A 1232 -35.58 44.15 24.46
C LEU A 1232 -36.61 43.07 24.83
N ASP A 1233 -36.17 41.84 25.12
CA ASP A 1233 -37.04 40.74 25.54
C ASP A 1233 -37.79 41.05 26.84
N LYS A 1234 -37.10 41.70 27.80
CA LYS A 1234 -37.69 42.14 29.07
C LYS A 1234 -38.78 43.21 28.87
N THR A 1235 -38.53 44.23 28.05
CA THR A 1235 -39.56 45.25 27.72
C THR A 1235 -40.78 44.66 26.99
N THR A 1236 -40.57 43.64 26.16
CA THR A 1236 -41.67 42.97 25.43
C THR A 1236 -42.51 42.11 26.38
N SER A 1237 -41.87 41.46 27.37
CA SER A 1237 -42.53 40.72 28.44
C SER A 1237 -43.36 41.59 29.39
N ASP A 1238 -42.86 42.78 29.77
CA ASP A 1238 -43.58 43.70 30.66
C ASP A 1238 -44.79 44.37 29.98
N ASN A 1239 -44.75 44.57 28.65
CA ASN A 1239 -45.89 45.10 27.88
C ASN A 1239 -47.00 44.06 27.64
N GLN A 1240 -46.68 42.76 27.53
CA GLN A 1240 -47.71 41.70 27.45
C GLN A 1240 -48.41 41.44 28.79
N LEU A 1241 -47.72 41.61 29.92
CA LEU A 1241 -48.30 41.48 31.26
C LEU A 1241 -49.24 42.65 31.63
N ASN A 1242 -48.99 43.85 31.10
CA ASN A 1242 -49.82 45.04 31.33
C ASN A 1242 -50.99 45.21 30.33
N GLY A 1243 -51.13 44.30 29.36
CA GLY A 1243 -52.15 44.33 28.30
C GLY A 1243 -53.43 43.54 28.56
N THR A 1244 -53.66 43.06 29.79
CA THR A 1244 -54.95 42.45 30.20
C THR A 1244 -55.63 43.35 31.24
N ASN A 1245 -56.33 44.36 30.74
CA ASN A 1245 -57.46 45.04 31.38
C ASN A 1245 -58.57 45.19 30.36
#